data_AF-A0A538JEJ0-F1
#
_entry.id   AF-A0A538JEJ0-F1
#
_cell.length_a   1.000
_cell.length_b   1.000
_cell.length_c   1.000
_cell.angle_alpha   90.00
_cell.angle_beta   90.00
_cell.angle_gamma   90.00
#
_symmetry.space_group_name_H-M   'P 1'
#
loop_
_entity.id
_entity.type
_entity.pdbx_description
1 polymer ?
#
loop_
_entity_poly.entity_id
_entity_poly.type
_entity_poly.pdbx_seq_one_letter_code
_entity_poly.pdbx_strand_id
1 'polypeptide(L)'
;MAARVGRRQPEARAAADLLFRDLTALGAHEGCGESDTGSAGSRGSLGCGRRFGTDRVGVRSRGARSSPLGRNSQSSRQCSSHDARRDSHVQRRYGPRRAGDDGSADRHAGGRSALSVADVRRPHGDYRRRAALARSAEARSGRAPRPSNSRDRHALGGSRWPARGDVEANHDHADRDLGHQHRARPAREADDELSRRLLFGASLVGVVAAVVGNRRGATGYRNSLLWRVYDGICTRIDHERGWDKVSTPLGLAVMIGVRNELRRHNLHDTNVAPAVDVKPVPPFEARLVTSRSPDGTYNDLSDPAMGRAGSRFGRNVPFERTFPPPDPGLQEPSPRLVSRELLTRDPFVPATSVNALVAPWLQFMIRDWFSHGRGDGSSTWTIRLEDDDPWPVKPMEIPRTPPDPTRPPGHDEFPPTYLNTETHWWDASQLYGSSLEMQRFLRSGKDGKLRIREDGLLPDPPDKEHDPSQVPGFWVGIGLMQIIFIREHNAICDRLRGEYPAWSDDDLFERARLINAALIAKIHTVEWTPAVISHPTTATALRVNWWGLAGEKLHNFFGRIASSEVISGIPGSEVNHYGIPYSLTEEFVAVYRMHPLVPDDYSFRRAADDTSIREAVFHELSGPRAPKLMDEIPMTDILYSFGRLHPGVVCLHNFPRFLQEYERPDGKLQDLAATDILRTRELGVPRYNEFRRLLHLKPAASFEELTDNPEWAEQIKRVYEGDIERVDVTVGMGAERLPKGFAFSDTAFRIFVLMASRRLNSDRFFTADFTPLVYTETGMDWIDSNDMRSVLLRHYPGLRAAMRGIGNAFEPWNSASA
;
A
#
# COMPACT_ATOMS: atom_id res chain seq x y z
N MET A 1 -30.80 24.69 -28.15
CA MET A 1 -31.85 25.71 -27.87
C MET A 1 -31.56 26.31 -26.49
N ALA A 2 -31.82 27.60 -26.27
CA ALA A 2 -31.20 28.36 -25.18
C ALA A 2 -32.03 28.46 -23.88
N ALA A 3 -31.35 28.97 -22.83
CA ALA A 3 -31.89 29.65 -21.64
C ALA A 3 -32.60 28.83 -20.54
N ARG A 4 -31.93 28.73 -19.38
CA ARG A 4 -32.37 29.44 -18.16
C ARG A 4 -31.25 29.54 -17.12
N VAL A 5 -30.50 30.64 -17.18
CA VAL A 5 -29.70 31.16 -16.06
C VAL A 5 -30.63 31.97 -15.16
N GLY A 6 -30.63 31.71 -13.85
CA GLY A 6 -31.43 32.45 -12.88
C GLY A 6 -30.67 32.64 -11.57
N ARG A 7 -30.18 33.86 -11.32
CA ARG A 7 -29.42 34.23 -10.11
C ARG A 7 -30.33 34.40 -8.88
N ARG A 8 -29.94 33.80 -7.74
CA ARG A 8 -30.07 34.27 -6.34
C ARG A 8 -28.90 33.64 -5.55
N GLN A 9 -28.23 34.26 -4.58
CA GLN A 9 -28.45 35.52 -3.86
C GLN A 9 -27.08 36.08 -3.37
N PRO A 10 -26.88 37.41 -3.22
CA PRO A 10 -25.58 38.00 -2.81
C PRO A 10 -25.43 38.26 -1.29
N GLU A 11 -26.32 37.74 -0.45
CA GLU A 11 -26.44 38.15 0.96
C GLU A 11 -25.37 37.58 1.91
N ALA A 12 -24.70 36.48 1.53
CA ALA A 12 -23.65 35.86 2.36
C ALA A 12 -22.36 36.71 2.48
N ARG A 13 -22.11 37.65 1.55
CA ARG A 13 -20.88 38.47 1.57
C ARG A 13 -20.93 39.59 2.61
N ALA A 14 -22.11 40.16 2.86
CA ALA A 14 -22.28 41.26 3.83
C ALA A 14 -22.10 40.80 5.29
N ALA A 15 -22.38 39.52 5.59
CA ALA A 15 -22.16 38.95 6.92
C ALA A 15 -20.66 38.73 7.23
N ALA A 16 -19.83 38.49 6.20
CA ALA A 16 -18.39 38.29 6.35
C ALA A 16 -17.63 39.61 6.62
N ASP A 17 -18.03 40.70 5.97
CA ASP A 17 -17.40 42.02 6.17
C ASP A 17 -17.63 42.61 7.58
N LEU A 18 -18.72 42.20 8.26
CA LEU A 18 -18.96 42.54 9.67
C LEU A 18 -18.03 41.78 10.61
N LEU A 19 -17.79 40.48 10.37
CA LEU A 19 -16.85 39.67 11.15
C LEU A 19 -15.38 40.10 10.98
N PHE A 20 -15.01 40.66 9.82
CA PHE A 20 -13.64 41.12 9.57
C PHE A 20 -13.28 42.46 10.25
N ARG A 21 -14.27 43.29 10.60
CA ARG A 21 -14.04 44.58 11.28
C ARG A 21 -13.71 44.42 12.77
N ASP A 22 -14.27 43.42 13.45
CA ASP A 22 -14.01 43.21 14.88
C ASP A 22 -12.65 42.56 15.15
N LEU A 23 -12.05 41.89 14.15
CA LEU A 23 -10.71 41.30 14.26
C LEU A 23 -9.55 42.30 14.02
N THR A 24 -9.83 43.52 13.58
CA THR A 24 -8.79 44.57 13.38
C THR A 24 -8.53 45.41 14.64
N ALA A 25 -9.26 45.18 15.74
CA ALA A 25 -9.22 46.00 16.96
C ALA A 25 -8.24 45.50 18.06
N LEU A 26 -7.45 44.45 17.81
CA LEU A 26 -6.58 43.80 18.81
C LEU A 26 -5.08 43.76 18.42
N GLY A 27 -4.64 44.67 17.55
CA GLY A 27 -3.25 44.73 17.07
C GLY A 27 -2.66 46.15 17.04
N ALA A 28 -2.61 46.82 18.20
CA ALA A 28 -2.11 48.21 18.31
C ALA A 28 -1.30 48.49 19.60
N HIS A 29 -0.21 47.76 19.79
CA HIS A 29 1.00 48.08 20.58
C HIS A 29 2.09 47.16 19.97
N GLU A 30 3.30 47.58 19.62
CA GLU A 30 4.27 48.44 20.33
C GLU A 30 4.92 49.51 19.42
N GLY A 31 5.65 50.45 20.03
CA GLY A 31 6.17 51.65 19.36
C GLY A 31 7.68 51.67 19.10
N CYS A 32 8.10 52.81 18.54
CA CYS A 32 9.43 53.21 18.10
C CYS A 32 10.64 52.79 18.96
N GLY A 33 11.75 52.50 18.27
CA GLY A 33 13.11 52.57 18.81
C GLY A 33 14.09 52.96 17.70
N GLU A 34 14.46 54.25 17.63
CA GLU A 34 15.54 54.74 16.77
C GLU A 34 16.91 54.45 17.39
N SER A 35 17.90 54.12 16.56
CA SER A 35 19.31 54.42 16.88
C SER A 35 20.16 54.49 15.59
N ASP A 36 20.64 55.69 15.26
CA ASP A 36 21.58 55.94 14.17
C ASP A 36 22.97 55.33 14.41
N THR A 37 23.65 54.99 13.30
CA THR A 37 25.11 55.07 13.01
C THR A 37 25.44 54.10 11.84
N GLY A 38 26.28 54.42 10.85
CA GLY A 38 26.93 55.68 10.48
C GLY A 38 28.14 55.45 9.55
N SER A 39 28.03 55.85 8.26
CA SER A 39 29.11 55.90 7.24
C SER A 39 29.67 54.53 6.74
N ALA A 40 30.34 54.38 5.59
CA ALA A 40 30.79 55.33 4.55
C ALA A 40 31.00 54.63 3.18
N GLY A 41 30.93 55.39 2.06
CA GLY A 41 31.66 55.21 0.78
C GLY A 41 31.67 53.84 0.02
N SER A 42 31.76 53.78 -1.31
CA SER A 42 32.07 54.82 -2.30
C SER A 42 31.73 54.40 -3.75
N ARG A 43 31.94 55.35 -4.67
CA ARG A 43 31.54 55.41 -6.09
C ARG A 43 32.17 54.32 -7.00
N GLY A 44 31.48 53.98 -8.09
CA GLY A 44 32.06 53.34 -9.28
C GLY A 44 31.07 53.29 -10.45
N SER A 45 31.35 53.99 -11.55
CA SER A 45 30.45 54.16 -12.70
C SER A 45 31.08 53.73 -14.03
N LEU A 46 30.25 53.67 -15.10
CA LEU A 46 30.60 53.47 -16.53
C LEU A 46 30.86 52.00 -16.94
N GLY A 47 30.50 51.52 -18.14
CA GLY A 47 29.62 52.12 -19.17
C GLY A 47 29.70 51.47 -20.57
N CYS A 48 28.54 51.34 -21.24
CA CYS A 48 28.29 51.45 -22.70
C CYS A 48 29.03 50.59 -23.78
N GLY A 49 28.27 50.02 -24.73
CA GLY A 49 28.70 49.62 -26.09
C GLY A 49 28.18 48.23 -26.55
N ARG A 50 27.22 48.07 -27.48
CA ARG A 50 27.28 48.17 -28.98
C ARG A 50 28.16 47.09 -29.66
N ARG A 51 27.84 46.47 -30.80
CA ARG A 51 26.62 46.25 -31.63
C ARG A 51 26.99 45.38 -32.87
N PHE A 52 26.07 44.54 -33.41
CA PHE A 52 25.98 43.99 -34.80
C PHE A 52 27.02 43.02 -35.42
N GLY A 53 26.53 42.20 -36.38
CA GLY A 53 27.29 41.49 -37.44
C GLY A 53 27.20 39.95 -37.40
N THR A 54 26.14 39.26 -37.83
CA THR A 54 25.87 38.76 -39.21
C THR A 54 27.09 38.31 -40.03
N ASP A 55 27.17 37.00 -40.38
CA ASP A 55 27.11 36.61 -41.80
C ASP A 55 26.83 35.10 -42.07
N ARG A 56 26.52 34.78 -43.34
CA ARG A 56 26.09 33.47 -43.89
C ARG A 56 27.18 32.76 -44.73
N VAL A 57 26.80 31.62 -45.34
CA VAL A 57 27.47 30.77 -46.36
C VAL A 57 28.19 29.57 -45.70
N GLY A 58 27.91 28.29 -45.99
CA GLY A 58 27.76 27.57 -47.28
C GLY A 58 29.07 26.80 -47.57
N VAL A 59 29.17 25.63 -48.21
CA VAL A 59 28.26 24.79 -49.02
C VAL A 59 28.98 23.43 -49.30
N ARG A 60 28.27 22.27 -49.26
CA ARG A 60 28.58 20.96 -49.95
C ARG A 60 29.98 20.28 -49.75
N SER A 61 30.27 19.04 -50.19
CA SER A 61 29.53 17.74 -50.29
C SER A 61 30.46 16.62 -50.82
N ARG A 62 30.31 15.34 -50.37
CA ARG A 62 30.83 14.08 -51.00
C ARG A 62 32.39 13.96 -51.09
N GLY A 63 33.03 12.79 -51.23
CA GLY A 63 32.65 11.38 -51.27
C GLY A 63 33.80 10.51 -51.87
N ALA A 64 33.66 9.16 -51.86
CA ALA A 64 34.62 8.13 -52.39
C ALA A 64 35.91 7.90 -51.55
N ARG A 65 36.26 6.68 -51.07
CA ARG A 65 36.51 5.34 -51.68
C ARG A 65 37.89 5.18 -52.37
N SER A 66 38.80 4.39 -51.78
CA SER A 66 39.35 3.14 -52.35
C SER A 66 40.47 2.51 -51.48
N SER A 67 40.45 1.17 -51.33
CA SER A 67 41.61 0.33 -50.93
C SER A 67 42.44 -0.03 -52.19
N PRO A 68 43.64 -0.67 -52.09
CA PRO A 68 43.68 -2.13 -51.93
C PRO A 68 44.97 -2.81 -51.33
N LEU A 69 44.82 -4.10 -50.97
CA LEU A 69 45.83 -5.22 -50.96
C LEU A 69 47.03 -5.27 -49.98
N GLY A 70 47.20 -6.41 -49.27
CA GLY A 70 48.54 -6.89 -48.86
C GLY A 70 48.73 -7.89 -47.67
N ARG A 71 48.54 -9.20 -47.90
CA ARG A 71 49.30 -10.38 -47.34
C ARG A 71 49.46 -10.68 -45.80
N ASN A 72 49.06 -11.91 -45.46
CA ASN A 72 49.73 -12.98 -44.66
C ASN A 72 50.30 -12.82 -43.22
N SER A 73 49.70 -13.62 -42.33
CA SER A 73 50.30 -14.63 -41.39
C SER A 73 51.27 -14.29 -40.23
N GLN A 74 50.78 -14.59 -39.02
CA GLN A 74 51.43 -15.37 -37.93
C GLN A 74 52.78 -14.93 -37.29
N SER A 75 52.64 -14.40 -36.06
CA SER A 75 53.18 -14.98 -34.80
C SER A 75 54.65 -14.82 -34.36
N SER A 76 54.81 -14.89 -33.02
CA SER A 76 56.03 -15.25 -32.25
C SER A 76 57.09 -14.13 -32.05
N ARG A 77 57.94 -14.10 -31.01
CA ARG A 77 57.99 -14.72 -29.64
C ARG A 77 59.18 -14.10 -28.86
N GLN A 78 59.16 -14.18 -27.51
CA GLN A 78 60.35 -14.21 -26.60
C GLN A 78 61.24 -12.93 -26.56
N CYS A 79 62.10 -12.64 -25.56
CA CYS A 79 62.46 -13.18 -24.22
C CYS A 79 62.85 -11.96 -23.32
N SER A 80 62.95 -11.97 -21.99
CA SER A 80 63.96 -12.61 -21.10
C SER A 80 63.60 -12.24 -19.63
N SER A 81 63.41 -13.15 -18.67
CA SER A 81 64.38 -13.81 -17.75
C SER A 81 64.80 -13.04 -16.48
N HIS A 82 64.54 -13.62 -15.29
CA HIS A 82 65.48 -13.78 -14.15
C HIS A 82 64.92 -14.75 -13.09
N ASP A 83 65.74 -15.12 -12.10
CA ASP A 83 65.78 -16.46 -11.50
C ASP A 83 65.76 -16.48 -9.95
N ALA A 84 65.60 -17.69 -9.39
CA ALA A 84 66.14 -18.18 -8.11
C ALA A 84 65.40 -17.99 -6.75
N ARG A 85 65.06 -19.14 -6.15
CA ARG A 85 65.21 -19.55 -4.72
C ARG A 85 64.29 -18.93 -3.64
N ARG A 86 64.01 -19.56 -2.47
CA ARG A 86 63.89 -20.99 -2.04
C ARG A 86 63.45 -21.00 -0.55
N ASP A 87 62.88 -22.12 -0.08
CA ASP A 87 62.84 -22.58 1.34
C ASP A 87 61.98 -21.75 2.35
N SER A 88 61.34 -22.30 3.40
CA SER A 88 61.04 -23.70 3.78
C SER A 88 60.07 -23.80 5.01
N HIS A 89 59.74 -25.05 5.39
CA HIS A 89 59.03 -25.56 6.60
C HIS A 89 57.53 -25.94 6.43
N VAL A 90 57.11 -27.22 6.27
CA VAL A 90 57.26 -28.47 7.08
C VAL A 90 56.26 -28.48 8.25
N GLN A 91 55.28 -29.40 8.36
CA GLN A 91 55.35 -30.89 8.49
C GLN A 91 54.12 -31.55 7.79
N ARG A 92 54.25 -32.61 6.96
CA ARG A 92 54.22 -34.07 7.29
C ARG A 92 52.92 -34.55 7.98
N ARG A 93 52.31 -35.71 7.68
CA ARG A 93 52.86 -36.99 7.16
C ARG A 93 51.72 -37.96 6.70
N TYR A 94 52.10 -38.97 5.89
CA TYR A 94 51.40 -40.26 5.60
C TYR A 94 50.11 -40.33 4.77
N GLY A 95 50.24 -40.88 3.55
CA GLY A 95 49.40 -42.02 3.10
C GLY A 95 50.22 -43.33 3.26
N PRO A 96 50.09 -44.36 2.40
CA PRO A 96 49.02 -44.65 1.41
C PRO A 96 48.60 -46.15 1.36
N ARG A 97 47.64 -46.53 0.50
CA ARG A 97 47.60 -47.75 -0.36
C ARG A 97 46.25 -47.81 -1.12
N ARG A 98 46.26 -47.93 -2.47
CA ARG A 98 46.18 -49.16 -3.31
C ARG A 98 44.87 -49.95 -3.11
N ALA A 99 44.29 -50.62 -4.10
CA ALA A 99 44.37 -50.65 -5.58
C ALA A 99 43.29 -51.67 -6.03
N GLY A 100 42.82 -51.65 -7.28
CA GLY A 100 41.83 -52.66 -7.73
C GLY A 100 41.20 -52.35 -9.09
N ASP A 101 41.86 -52.85 -10.13
CA ASP A 101 41.56 -52.74 -11.56
C ASP A 101 40.25 -53.40 -12.06
N ASP A 102 40.04 -53.18 -13.37
CA ASP A 102 39.43 -54.06 -14.38
C ASP A 102 37.90 -54.09 -14.61
N GLY A 103 37.54 -54.06 -15.91
CA GLY A 103 36.16 -54.23 -16.38
C GLY A 103 35.82 -53.62 -17.76
N SER A 104 36.73 -53.61 -18.74
CA SER A 104 36.47 -53.02 -20.07
C SER A 104 35.68 -53.94 -21.02
N ALA A 105 34.70 -53.38 -21.75
CA ALA A 105 34.19 -53.97 -23.00
C ALA A 105 33.60 -52.91 -23.97
N ASP A 106 34.43 -52.50 -24.94
CA ASP A 106 34.17 -52.35 -26.39
C ASP A 106 32.76 -52.66 -26.97
N ARG A 107 32.30 -52.06 -28.10
CA ARG A 107 32.71 -50.86 -28.87
C ARG A 107 31.63 -50.53 -29.95
N HIS A 108 31.69 -49.31 -30.49
CA HIS A 108 31.23 -48.87 -31.83
C HIS A 108 29.73 -48.65 -32.20
N ALA A 109 29.44 -47.35 -32.42
CA ALA A 109 29.05 -46.74 -33.71
C ALA A 109 27.60 -46.76 -34.21
N GLY A 110 27.01 -45.55 -34.26
CA GLY A 110 26.44 -44.99 -35.50
C GLY A 110 24.95 -45.23 -35.78
N GLY A 111 24.13 -44.19 -35.58
CA GLY A 111 22.75 -44.17 -36.09
C GLY A 111 22.05 -42.84 -35.81
N ARG A 112 21.68 -42.10 -36.88
CA ARG A 112 20.75 -40.96 -36.79
C ARG A 112 19.33 -41.45 -37.06
N SER A 113 18.37 -41.08 -36.22
CA SER A 113 17.03 -40.63 -36.64
C SER A 113 16.17 -40.25 -35.43
N ALA A 114 15.19 -39.38 -35.66
CA ALA A 114 14.24 -38.93 -34.65
C ALA A 114 13.06 -39.90 -34.49
N LEU A 115 12.44 -39.90 -33.31
CA LEU A 115 11.03 -40.19 -33.01
C LEU A 115 10.80 -39.71 -31.56
N SER A 116 9.99 -38.68 -31.33
CA SER A 116 8.55 -38.77 -31.03
C SER A 116 8.30 -38.60 -29.53
N VAL A 117 7.73 -37.45 -29.16
CA VAL A 117 7.18 -37.21 -27.83
C VAL A 117 6.04 -38.21 -27.58
N ALA A 118 6.05 -38.87 -26.41
CA ALA A 118 4.97 -39.75 -25.98
C ALA A 118 4.38 -39.21 -24.67
N ASP A 119 3.04 -39.12 -24.62
CA ASP A 119 2.29 -38.56 -23.51
C ASP A 119 2.57 -39.24 -22.16
N VAL A 120 2.90 -38.43 -21.14
CA VAL A 120 2.79 -38.83 -19.74
C VAL A 120 1.59 -38.11 -19.10
N ARG A 121 0.39 -38.65 -19.33
CA ARG A 121 -0.80 -38.26 -18.56
C ARG A 121 -0.61 -38.67 -17.10
N ARG A 122 -0.49 -37.70 -16.18
CA ARG A 122 -0.63 -37.91 -14.74
C ARG A 122 -2.04 -37.48 -14.28
N PRO A 123 -2.65 -38.16 -13.28
CA PRO A 123 -4.05 -37.94 -12.94
C PRO A 123 -4.25 -36.71 -12.04
N HIS A 124 -4.73 -35.61 -12.63
CA HIS A 124 -5.40 -34.56 -11.85
C HIS A 124 -6.80 -35.03 -11.46
N GLY A 125 -7.05 -35.25 -10.16
CA GLY A 125 -8.41 -35.41 -9.67
C GLY A 125 -8.58 -36.11 -8.33
N ASP A 126 -8.33 -35.40 -7.21
CA ASP A 126 -8.96 -35.79 -5.93
C ASP A 126 -9.35 -34.66 -4.95
N TYR A 127 -9.23 -33.38 -5.36
CA TYR A 127 -9.76 -32.27 -4.53
C TYR A 127 -11.31 -32.23 -4.49
N ARG A 128 -11.99 -32.65 -5.57
CA ARG A 128 -13.46 -32.61 -5.66
C ARG A 128 -14.16 -33.69 -4.82
N ARG A 129 -13.55 -34.85 -4.54
CA ARG A 129 -14.21 -35.94 -3.79
C ARG A 129 -14.35 -35.63 -2.30
N ARG A 130 -13.32 -35.07 -1.66
CA ARG A 130 -13.38 -34.74 -0.22
C ARG A 130 -14.47 -33.70 0.10
N ALA A 131 -14.58 -32.64 -0.72
CA ALA A 131 -15.59 -31.59 -0.54
C ALA A 131 -17.04 -32.01 -0.92
N ALA A 132 -17.22 -33.10 -1.66
CA ALA A 132 -18.53 -33.69 -1.96
C ALA A 132 -18.96 -34.74 -0.91
N LEU A 133 -18.01 -35.47 -0.33
CA LEU A 133 -18.28 -36.45 0.73
C LEU A 133 -18.68 -35.78 2.06
N ALA A 134 -18.04 -34.66 2.43
CA ALA A 134 -18.45 -33.87 3.60
C ALA A 134 -19.91 -33.41 3.50
N ARG A 135 -20.30 -32.80 2.35
CA ARG A 135 -21.68 -32.33 2.09
C ARG A 135 -22.71 -33.46 1.91
N SER A 136 -22.28 -34.71 1.78
CA SER A 136 -23.18 -35.87 1.69
C SER A 136 -23.43 -36.56 3.04
N ALA A 137 -22.62 -36.25 4.07
CA ALA A 137 -22.76 -36.84 5.41
C ALA A 137 -23.83 -36.15 6.27
N GLU A 138 -24.01 -34.84 6.12
CA GLU A 138 -25.01 -34.06 6.90
C GLU A 138 -26.46 -34.25 6.40
N ALA A 139 -26.66 -34.82 5.22
CA ALA A 139 -27.99 -35.05 4.64
C ALA A 139 -28.64 -36.41 5.02
N ARG A 140 -28.02 -37.23 5.89
CA ARG A 140 -28.52 -38.57 6.26
C ARG A 140 -28.42 -38.91 7.76
N SER A 141 -29.04 -38.10 8.60
CA SER A 141 -29.30 -38.44 10.02
C SER A 141 -30.71 -38.04 10.51
N GLY A 142 -31.68 -37.98 9.60
CA GLY A 142 -33.09 -37.77 9.94
C GLY A 142 -33.70 -38.93 10.72
N ARG A 143 -33.65 -38.87 12.06
CA ARG A 143 -34.27 -39.85 12.96
C ARG A 143 -35.72 -39.46 13.26
N ALA A 144 -36.66 -40.36 12.97
CA ALA A 144 -38.10 -40.12 13.10
C ALA A 144 -38.55 -39.89 14.56
N PRO A 145 -39.65 -39.12 14.79
CA PRO A 145 -40.16 -38.84 16.12
C PRO A 145 -40.94 -40.02 16.72
N ARG A 146 -40.91 -40.15 18.05
CA ARG A 146 -41.81 -41.02 18.83
C ARG A 146 -42.36 -40.28 20.06
N PRO A 147 -43.51 -40.72 20.60
CA PRO A 147 -44.57 -39.78 20.98
C PRO A 147 -44.50 -39.31 22.43
N SER A 148 -45.20 -38.19 22.68
CA SER A 148 -45.57 -37.73 24.02
C SER A 148 -46.50 -38.73 24.71
N ASN A 149 -46.28 -38.93 26.01
CA ASN A 149 -47.21 -39.64 26.87
C ASN A 149 -47.38 -38.81 28.15
N SER A 150 -48.61 -38.44 28.48
CA SER A 150 -48.94 -37.55 29.60
C SER A 150 -49.88 -38.22 30.61
N ARG A 151 -49.54 -38.08 31.89
CA ARG A 151 -50.37 -38.25 33.10
C ARG A 151 -49.66 -37.42 34.19
N ASP A 152 -50.28 -36.69 35.11
CA ASP A 152 -51.65 -36.25 35.40
C ASP A 152 -51.49 -35.32 36.64
N ARG A 153 -52.06 -34.09 36.61
CA ARG A 153 -52.69 -33.33 37.73
C ARG A 153 -51.81 -32.93 38.95
N HIS A 154 -52.06 -31.85 39.70
CA HIS A 154 -53.15 -30.85 39.88
C HIS A 154 -52.52 -29.43 40.00
N ALA A 155 -53.19 -28.27 40.07
CA ALA A 155 -54.48 -27.69 39.60
C ALA A 155 -54.37 -26.16 39.85
N LEU A 156 -55.07 -25.23 39.18
CA LEU A 156 -56.49 -24.82 39.33
C LEU A 156 -56.84 -23.78 38.23
N GLY A 157 -58.13 -23.49 38.03
CA GLY A 157 -58.67 -22.69 36.90
C GLY A 157 -58.22 -21.21 36.79
N GLY A 158 -58.65 -20.49 35.74
CA GLY A 158 -59.51 -20.92 34.62
C GLY A 158 -59.98 -19.72 33.76
N SER A 159 -60.54 -20.01 32.57
CA SER A 159 -61.38 -19.13 31.71
C SER A 159 -60.86 -17.73 31.31
N ARG A 160 -60.98 -17.27 30.06
CA ARG A 160 -61.35 -17.92 28.79
C ARG A 160 -60.88 -17.03 27.63
N TRP A 161 -60.24 -17.63 26.64
CA TRP A 161 -60.09 -17.13 25.26
C TRP A 161 -61.50 -17.17 24.56
N PRO A 162 -61.76 -16.57 23.36
CA PRO A 162 -60.84 -16.65 22.22
C PRO A 162 -60.77 -15.51 21.19
N ALA A 163 -59.85 -15.72 20.26
CA ALA A 163 -59.64 -14.99 19.01
C ALA A 163 -60.34 -15.67 17.81
N ARG A 164 -60.10 -15.12 16.61
CA ARG A 164 -60.60 -15.54 15.27
C ARG A 164 -62.07 -15.17 15.03
N GLY A 165 -62.50 -14.85 13.80
CA GLY A 165 -61.76 -14.76 12.54
C GLY A 165 -62.71 -14.83 11.33
N ASP A 166 -62.13 -14.68 10.15
CA ASP A 166 -62.63 -15.14 8.84
C ASP A 166 -63.71 -14.33 8.06
N VAL A 167 -63.25 -13.83 6.90
CA VAL A 167 -63.81 -13.99 5.53
C VAL A 167 -65.08 -13.20 5.09
N GLU A 168 -64.80 -12.15 4.31
CA GLU A 168 -65.37 -11.71 3.01
C GLU A 168 -66.89 -11.46 2.74
N ALA A 169 -67.12 -10.22 2.23
CA ALA A 169 -68.11 -9.78 1.22
C ALA A 169 -69.63 -9.92 1.52
N ASN A 170 -70.46 -8.88 1.38
CA ASN A 170 -70.62 -8.08 0.15
C ASN A 170 -71.44 -6.77 0.38
N HIS A 171 -71.45 -5.89 -0.65
CA HIS A 171 -72.41 -4.78 -0.93
C HIS A 171 -72.33 -3.42 -0.17
N ASP A 172 -71.69 -2.47 -0.86
CA ASP A 172 -72.24 -1.20 -1.41
C ASP A 172 -72.82 -0.04 -0.57
N HIS A 173 -72.23 1.13 -0.89
CA HIS A 173 -72.78 2.50 -0.93
C HIS A 173 -73.27 3.21 0.36
N ALA A 174 -72.47 4.17 0.84
CA ALA A 174 -72.77 5.60 0.69
C ALA A 174 -71.52 6.50 0.86
N ASP A 175 -71.58 7.72 0.35
CA ASP A 175 -70.44 8.59 -0.03
C ASP A 175 -70.04 9.66 1.03
N ARG A 176 -68.79 10.15 0.96
CA ARG A 176 -68.22 11.47 1.40
C ARG A 176 -67.88 11.83 2.86
N ASP A 177 -66.57 11.79 3.12
CA ASP A 177 -65.63 12.94 3.26
C ASP A 177 -65.76 14.07 4.31
N LEU A 178 -64.78 14.03 5.23
CA LEU A 178 -63.73 15.04 5.51
C LEU A 178 -64.05 16.48 5.98
N GLY A 179 -63.43 16.85 7.11
CA GLY A 179 -63.14 18.25 7.47
C GLY A 179 -62.53 18.46 8.86
N HIS A 180 -61.19 18.52 8.98
CA HIS A 180 -60.49 18.85 10.24
C HIS A 180 -59.78 20.21 10.18
N GLN A 181 -59.93 21.03 11.24
CA GLN A 181 -59.06 22.18 11.56
C GLN A 181 -58.88 22.31 13.08
N HIS A 182 -57.64 22.48 13.59
CA HIS A 182 -57.18 23.68 14.32
C HIS A 182 -55.88 23.54 15.18
N ARG A 183 -54.91 24.43 14.88
CA ARG A 183 -54.09 25.30 15.77
C ARG A 183 -53.54 24.82 17.15
N ALA A 184 -52.24 24.49 17.15
CA ALA A 184 -51.09 25.21 17.75
C ALA A 184 -51.09 25.82 19.19
N ARG A 185 -50.14 25.35 20.05
CA ARG A 185 -49.07 26.09 20.82
C ARG A 185 -48.44 25.19 21.91
N PRO A 186 -47.30 25.52 22.55
CA PRO A 186 -46.09 26.23 22.09
C PRO A 186 -44.76 25.49 22.44
N ALA A 187 -43.60 26.03 22.05
CA ALA A 187 -42.27 25.46 22.36
C ALA A 187 -41.58 26.15 23.55
N ARG A 188 -40.88 25.38 24.40
CA ARG A 188 -39.85 25.82 25.38
C ARG A 188 -39.12 24.61 26.00
N GLU A 189 -38.07 24.09 25.33
CA GLU A 189 -37.15 23.10 25.95
C GLU A 189 -35.80 22.89 25.22
N ALA A 190 -35.52 23.59 24.10
CA ALA A 190 -34.38 23.27 23.22
C ALA A 190 -33.05 23.99 23.52
N ASP A 191 -33.02 25.02 24.38
CA ASP A 191 -31.83 25.88 24.55
C ASP A 191 -30.80 25.39 25.59
N ASP A 192 -31.19 24.53 26.55
CA ASP A 192 -30.28 24.12 27.64
C ASP A 192 -29.26 23.03 27.21
N GLU A 193 -29.59 22.25 26.16
CA GLU A 193 -28.65 21.23 25.64
C GLU A 193 -27.54 21.83 24.77
N LEU A 194 -27.82 22.91 24.04
CA LEU A 194 -26.83 23.59 23.20
C LEU A 194 -25.72 24.21 24.06
N SER A 195 -26.10 24.84 25.17
CA SER A 195 -25.19 25.48 26.12
C SER A 195 -24.26 24.46 26.81
N ARG A 196 -24.76 23.27 27.13
CA ARG A 196 -23.93 22.18 27.70
C ARG A 196 -22.95 21.57 26.69
N ARG A 197 -23.31 21.53 25.40
CA ARG A 197 -22.39 21.08 24.33
C ARG A 197 -21.28 22.10 24.05
N LEU A 198 -21.56 23.40 24.18
CA LEU A 198 -20.56 24.47 24.03
C LEU A 198 -19.50 24.47 25.17
N LEU A 199 -19.91 24.21 26.40
CA LEU A 199 -18.98 24.18 27.55
C LEU A 199 -17.98 23.01 27.51
N PHE A 200 -18.32 21.87 26.89
CA PHE A 200 -17.35 20.78 26.66
C PHE A 200 -16.36 21.06 25.52
N GLY A 201 -16.69 21.96 24.58
CA GLY A 201 -15.78 22.37 23.52
C GLY A 201 -14.61 23.23 24.02
N ALA A 202 -14.86 24.10 24.99
CA ALA A 202 -13.87 25.03 25.53
C ALA A 202 -12.64 24.34 26.15
N SER A 203 -12.84 23.21 26.83
CA SER A 203 -11.76 22.44 27.48
C SER A 203 -10.77 21.82 26.48
N LEU A 204 -11.24 21.43 25.29
CA LEU A 204 -10.38 20.87 24.25
C LEU A 204 -9.62 21.97 23.50
N VAL A 205 -10.28 23.10 23.25
CA VAL A 205 -9.65 24.28 22.61
C VAL A 205 -8.53 24.86 23.47
N GLY A 206 -8.68 24.90 24.80
CA GLY A 206 -7.62 25.37 25.70
C GLY A 206 -6.30 24.57 25.62
N VAL A 207 -6.39 23.25 25.45
CA VAL A 207 -5.22 22.37 25.26
C VAL A 207 -4.63 22.51 23.85
N VAL A 208 -5.49 22.65 22.82
CA VAL A 208 -5.05 22.82 21.42
C VAL A 208 -4.43 24.20 21.16
N ALA A 209 -4.89 25.26 21.82
CA ALA A 209 -4.32 26.60 21.67
C ALA A 209 -2.86 26.68 22.17
N ALA A 210 -2.52 25.95 23.24
CA ALA A 210 -1.15 25.86 23.76
C ALA A 210 -0.17 25.10 22.84
N VAL A 211 -0.68 24.35 21.85
CA VAL A 211 0.11 23.50 20.93
C VAL A 211 0.67 24.27 19.72
N VAL A 212 0.28 25.54 19.51
CA VAL A 212 0.55 26.30 18.27
C VAL A 212 1.93 27.00 18.24
N GLY A 213 2.66 27.05 19.35
CA GLY A 213 3.95 27.76 19.48
C GLY A 213 5.15 27.08 18.82
N ASN A 214 5.24 27.08 17.48
CA ASN A 214 6.36 26.49 16.73
C ASN A 214 7.55 27.47 16.60
N ARG A 215 8.39 27.62 17.64
CA ARG A 215 9.68 28.32 17.51
C ARG A 215 10.75 27.38 16.95
N ARG A 216 11.21 27.65 15.72
CA ARG A 216 12.38 27.00 15.11
C ARG A 216 13.61 27.27 15.99
N GLY A 217 14.25 26.20 16.46
CA GLY A 217 15.50 26.21 17.21
C GLY A 217 16.22 24.88 16.98
N ALA A 218 17.52 24.79 17.26
CA ALA A 218 18.37 23.64 16.93
C ALA A 218 18.14 22.39 17.82
N THR A 219 16.91 22.19 18.29
CA THR A 219 16.48 21.06 19.12
C THR A 219 15.47 20.21 18.33
N GLY A 220 15.60 18.88 18.42
CA GLY A 220 14.83 17.94 17.58
C GLY A 220 13.31 18.08 17.66
N TYR A 221 12.60 17.49 16.69
CA TYR A 221 11.15 17.59 16.51
C TYR A 221 10.38 17.41 17.83
N ARG A 222 9.67 18.46 18.27
CA ARG A 222 8.88 18.49 19.50
C ARG A 222 9.64 18.03 20.77
N ASN A 223 10.93 18.35 20.90
CA ASN A 223 11.74 17.91 22.06
C ASN A 223 11.66 18.83 23.32
N SER A 224 10.61 19.66 23.46
CA SER A 224 10.45 20.52 24.64
C SER A 224 10.08 19.70 25.90
N LEU A 225 10.27 20.27 27.10
CA LEU A 225 9.85 19.60 28.35
C LEU A 225 8.34 19.29 28.34
N LEU A 226 7.50 20.22 27.87
CA LEU A 226 6.06 20.03 27.76
C LEU A 226 5.70 18.83 26.87
N TRP A 227 6.32 18.73 25.69
CA TRP A 227 6.09 17.61 24.79
C TRP A 227 6.57 16.29 25.39
N ARG A 228 7.77 16.24 25.98
CA ARG A 228 8.26 15.02 26.65
C ARG A 228 7.36 14.55 27.79
N VAL A 229 6.73 15.46 28.55
CA VAL A 229 5.74 15.10 29.58
C VAL A 229 4.45 14.59 28.95
N TYR A 230 3.92 15.28 27.93
CA TYR A 230 2.71 14.86 27.22
C TYR A 230 2.86 13.49 26.54
N ASP A 231 3.94 13.30 25.79
CA ASP A 231 4.24 12.08 25.06
C ASP A 231 4.47 10.92 26.04
N GLY A 232 5.19 11.13 27.14
CA GLY A 232 5.37 10.14 28.21
C GLY A 232 4.06 9.72 28.92
N ILE A 233 3.11 10.65 29.11
CA ILE A 233 1.77 10.33 29.61
C ILE A 233 1.01 9.49 28.57
N CYS A 234 1.09 9.84 27.29
CA CYS A 234 0.44 9.10 26.21
C CYS A 234 0.97 7.66 26.11
N THR A 235 2.29 7.46 26.12
CA THR A 235 2.93 6.14 26.14
C THR A 235 2.49 5.31 27.34
N ARG A 236 2.37 5.92 28.53
CA ARG A 236 1.86 5.20 29.71
C ARG A 236 0.41 4.73 29.53
N ILE A 237 -0.48 5.60 29.05
CA ILE A 237 -1.89 5.24 28.79
C ILE A 237 -1.98 4.13 27.75
N ASP A 238 -1.16 4.21 26.71
CA ASP A 238 -1.08 3.20 25.65
C ASP A 238 -0.61 1.83 26.19
N HIS A 239 0.39 1.80 27.06
CA HIS A 239 0.89 0.56 27.68
C HIS A 239 -0.08 -0.04 28.72
N GLU A 240 -0.72 0.79 29.54
CA GLU A 240 -1.57 0.32 30.64
C GLU A 240 -3.01 0.01 30.23
N ARG A 241 -3.52 0.63 29.17
CA ARG A 241 -4.91 0.47 28.71
C ARG A 241 -5.03 0.18 27.22
N GLY A 242 -4.16 0.75 26.40
CA GLY A 242 -4.27 0.78 24.95
C GLY A 242 -5.08 1.97 24.47
N TRP A 243 -4.59 2.64 23.42
CA TRP A 243 -5.27 3.77 22.77
C TRP A 243 -6.66 3.40 22.23
N ASP A 244 -6.92 2.12 21.97
CA ASP A 244 -8.15 1.55 21.42
C ASP A 244 -9.30 1.46 22.45
N LYS A 245 -8.98 1.38 23.76
CA LYS A 245 -9.97 1.13 24.83
C LYS A 245 -10.42 2.41 25.56
N VAL A 246 -9.88 3.55 25.18
CA VAL A 246 -10.24 4.88 25.72
C VAL A 246 -11.24 5.60 24.82
N SER A 247 -11.90 6.64 25.35
CA SER A 247 -12.82 7.46 24.57
C SER A 247 -12.10 8.10 23.36
N THR A 248 -12.80 8.25 22.24
CA THR A 248 -12.21 8.74 20.98
C THR A 248 -11.36 10.02 21.12
N PRO A 249 -11.77 11.07 21.86
CA PRO A 249 -10.92 12.26 22.04
C PRO A 249 -9.61 11.97 22.79
N LEU A 250 -9.63 11.10 23.81
CA LEU A 250 -8.44 10.68 24.53
C LEU A 250 -7.57 9.75 23.67
N GLY A 251 -8.18 8.84 22.91
CA GLY A 251 -7.48 8.01 21.94
C GLY A 251 -6.75 8.84 20.89
N LEU A 252 -7.37 9.90 20.35
CA LEU A 252 -6.73 10.83 19.42
C LEU A 252 -5.53 11.54 20.05
N ALA A 253 -5.62 11.95 21.31
CA ALA A 253 -4.49 12.52 22.04
C ALA A 253 -3.34 11.50 22.20
N VAL A 254 -3.66 10.27 22.63
CA VAL A 254 -2.65 9.19 22.73
C VAL A 254 -1.99 8.92 21.38
N MET A 255 -2.75 8.88 20.29
CA MET A 255 -2.22 8.69 18.93
C MET A 255 -1.29 9.84 18.47
N ILE A 256 -1.52 11.08 18.90
CA ILE A 256 -0.60 12.20 18.66
C ILE A 256 0.70 11.98 19.41
N GLY A 257 0.65 11.53 20.67
CA GLY A 257 1.84 11.22 21.48
C GLY A 257 2.66 10.06 20.91
N VAL A 258 1.99 8.96 20.54
CA VAL A 258 2.60 7.82 19.82
C VAL A 258 3.29 8.29 18.54
N ARG A 259 2.62 9.13 17.72
CA ARG A 259 3.22 9.68 16.49
C ARG A 259 4.40 10.60 16.76
N ASN A 260 4.42 11.31 17.89
CA ASN A 260 5.56 12.17 18.27
C ASN A 260 6.79 11.34 18.66
N GLU A 261 6.62 10.29 19.49
CA GLU A 261 7.71 9.36 19.82
C GLU A 261 8.28 8.71 18.55
N LEU A 262 7.41 8.12 17.71
CA LEU A 262 7.82 7.47 16.46
C LEU A 262 8.54 8.45 15.50
N ARG A 263 8.07 9.70 15.38
CA ARG A 263 8.75 10.73 14.56
C ARG A 263 10.10 11.18 15.14
N ARG A 264 10.32 11.03 16.45
CA ARG A 264 11.60 11.36 17.11
C ARG A 264 12.62 10.23 17.05
N HIS A 265 12.18 8.97 17.09
CA HIS A 265 13.06 7.83 17.40
C HIS A 265 13.02 6.66 16.41
N ASN A 266 12.13 6.69 15.40
CA ASN A 266 11.91 5.58 14.46
C ASN A 266 12.08 5.99 12.99
N LEU A 267 13.02 6.89 12.72
CA LEU A 267 13.40 7.31 11.38
C LEU A 267 14.93 7.28 11.30
N HIS A 268 15.48 6.35 10.51
CA HIS A 268 16.91 6.17 10.37
C HIS A 268 17.31 6.09 8.90
N ASP A 269 18.32 6.86 8.54
CA ASP A 269 18.91 6.88 7.21
C ASP A 269 19.93 5.75 7.06
N THR A 270 19.87 5.01 5.95
CA THR A 270 20.82 3.95 5.59
C THR A 270 21.91 4.45 4.64
N ASN A 271 21.82 5.69 4.14
CA ASN A 271 22.88 6.35 3.39
C ASN A 271 24.06 6.80 4.27
N VAL A 272 23.98 6.58 5.59
CA VAL A 272 25.13 6.66 6.51
C VAL A 272 26.17 5.56 6.24
N ALA A 273 25.76 4.42 5.65
CA ALA A 273 26.69 3.43 5.14
C ALA A 273 27.29 3.91 3.81
N PRO A 274 28.59 3.68 3.55
CA PRO A 274 29.22 4.06 2.28
C PRO A 274 28.50 3.54 1.04
N ALA A 275 28.57 4.31 -0.06
CA ALA A 275 28.02 3.95 -1.36
C ALA A 275 29.00 4.29 -2.49
N VAL A 276 29.11 3.40 -3.48
CA VAL A 276 29.90 3.54 -4.71
C VAL A 276 29.01 3.32 -5.93
N ASP A 277 29.46 3.73 -7.11
CA ASP A 277 28.75 3.56 -8.39
C ASP A 277 27.27 4.03 -8.40
N VAL A 278 26.94 4.99 -7.53
CA VAL A 278 25.61 5.60 -7.42
C VAL A 278 25.27 6.29 -8.73
N LYS A 279 24.13 5.92 -9.32
CA LYS A 279 23.66 6.49 -10.60
C LYS A 279 23.53 8.02 -10.47
N PRO A 280 24.12 8.81 -11.38
CA PRO A 280 24.00 10.26 -11.33
C PRO A 280 22.54 10.70 -11.44
N VAL A 281 22.23 11.85 -10.88
CA VAL A 281 20.93 12.51 -11.10
C VAL A 281 20.93 13.11 -12.52
N PRO A 282 19.86 12.96 -13.31
CA PRO A 282 19.72 13.66 -14.58
C PRO A 282 19.83 15.19 -14.40
N PRO A 283 20.19 15.99 -15.42
CA PRO A 283 20.16 17.45 -15.31
C PRO A 283 18.76 17.98 -14.98
N PHE A 284 18.70 19.07 -14.20
CA PHE A 284 17.43 19.73 -13.87
C PHE A 284 16.74 20.31 -15.11
N GLU A 285 15.46 20.04 -15.25
CA GLU A 285 14.57 20.64 -16.25
C GLU A 285 13.53 21.54 -15.58
N ALA A 286 13.29 22.74 -16.12
CA ALA A 286 12.36 23.70 -15.52
C ALA A 286 10.91 23.16 -15.35
N ARG A 287 10.48 22.22 -16.20
CA ARG A 287 9.17 21.54 -16.08
C ARG A 287 9.00 20.79 -14.76
N LEU A 288 10.09 20.33 -14.15
CA LEU A 288 10.06 19.53 -12.92
C LEU A 288 9.53 20.35 -11.74
N VAL A 289 9.62 21.68 -11.75
CA VAL A 289 8.98 22.53 -10.74
C VAL A 289 7.48 22.25 -10.64
N THR A 290 6.82 21.87 -11.74
CA THR A 290 5.37 21.63 -11.79
C THR A 290 4.98 20.22 -12.28
N SER A 291 5.92 19.28 -12.33
CA SER A 291 5.71 17.93 -12.89
C SER A 291 6.56 16.89 -12.17
N ARG A 292 6.03 15.67 -12.01
CA ARG A 292 6.77 14.55 -11.39
C ARG A 292 7.68 13.89 -12.43
N SER A 293 8.96 13.74 -12.11
CA SER A 293 9.90 13.00 -12.97
C SER A 293 9.50 11.52 -13.13
N PRO A 294 9.96 10.82 -14.17
CA PRO A 294 9.65 9.39 -14.35
C PRO A 294 10.34 8.46 -13.35
N ASP A 295 11.45 8.88 -12.74
CA ASP A 295 12.25 8.06 -11.81
C ASP A 295 12.22 8.58 -10.36
N GLY A 296 11.36 9.55 -10.04
CA GLY A 296 11.22 10.13 -8.70
C GLY A 296 12.28 11.16 -8.32
N THR A 297 13.25 11.49 -9.19
CA THR A 297 14.20 12.59 -8.97
C THR A 297 13.52 13.95 -8.90
N TYR A 298 14.15 14.92 -8.24
CA TYR A 298 13.65 16.30 -8.09
C TYR A 298 12.25 16.42 -7.44
N ASN A 299 11.83 15.45 -6.61
CA ASN A 299 10.72 15.70 -5.70
C ASN A 299 11.17 16.65 -4.60
N ASP A 300 12.22 16.34 -3.83
CA ASP A 300 12.94 17.41 -3.13
C ASP A 300 13.83 18.17 -4.14
N LEU A 301 13.76 19.50 -4.13
CA LEU A 301 14.53 20.36 -5.04
C LEU A 301 15.93 20.70 -4.51
N SER A 302 16.17 20.51 -3.21
CA SER A 302 17.46 20.67 -2.53
C SER A 302 18.26 19.37 -2.45
N ASP A 303 17.58 18.21 -2.40
CA ASP A 303 18.14 16.87 -2.61
C ASP A 303 17.45 16.16 -3.79
N PRO A 304 17.92 16.42 -5.03
CA PRO A 304 17.36 15.82 -6.24
C PRO A 304 17.36 14.29 -6.32
N ALA A 305 18.12 13.60 -5.47
CA ALA A 305 18.20 12.14 -5.47
C ALA A 305 17.19 11.48 -4.52
N MET A 306 16.60 12.25 -3.59
CA MET A 306 15.71 11.73 -2.55
C MET A 306 14.54 10.93 -3.13
N GLY A 307 14.29 9.73 -2.58
CA GLY A 307 13.15 8.87 -2.93
C GLY A 307 13.12 8.32 -4.36
N ARG A 308 14.16 8.56 -5.19
CA ARG A 308 14.21 8.08 -6.58
C ARG A 308 14.27 6.55 -6.69
N ALA A 309 13.85 6.02 -7.83
CA ALA A 309 14.02 4.61 -8.18
C ALA A 309 15.51 4.22 -8.19
N GLY A 310 15.83 3.12 -7.52
CA GLY A 310 17.21 2.66 -7.27
C GLY A 310 17.89 3.27 -6.05
N SER A 311 17.18 3.97 -5.16
CA SER A 311 17.71 4.44 -3.87
C SER A 311 17.43 3.44 -2.74
N ARG A 312 18.26 3.48 -1.68
CA ARG A 312 18.18 2.54 -0.55
C ARG A 312 16.86 2.66 0.23
N PHE A 313 16.38 1.54 0.77
CA PHE A 313 15.38 1.56 1.84
C PHE A 313 15.96 2.16 3.12
N GLY A 314 15.19 3.00 3.81
CA GLY A 314 15.50 3.47 5.16
C GLY A 314 15.17 2.41 6.22
N ARG A 315 15.26 2.77 7.50
CA ARG A 315 14.80 1.94 8.62
C ARG A 315 13.87 2.68 9.58
N ASN A 316 12.90 1.97 10.16
CA ASN A 316 12.11 2.43 11.30
C ASN A 316 12.64 1.95 12.66
N VAL A 317 13.71 1.18 12.66
CA VAL A 317 14.46 0.80 13.87
C VAL A 317 15.93 1.23 13.69
N PRO A 318 16.71 1.39 14.78
CA PRO A 318 18.09 1.85 14.67
C PRO A 318 18.89 0.92 13.76
N PHE A 319 19.61 1.49 12.80
CA PHE A 319 20.23 0.74 11.69
C PHE A 319 21.19 -0.32 12.21
N GLU A 320 22.02 0.01 13.20
CA GLU A 320 22.94 -0.91 13.89
C GLU A 320 22.26 -2.12 14.58
N ARG A 321 20.93 -2.14 14.69
CA ARG A 321 20.14 -3.27 15.20
C ARG A 321 19.55 -4.16 14.10
N THR A 322 19.82 -3.88 12.82
CA THR A 322 19.24 -4.61 11.67
C THR A 322 20.22 -5.57 10.99
N PHE A 323 21.17 -6.15 11.74
CA PHE A 323 21.97 -7.26 11.24
C PHE A 323 21.07 -8.51 11.11
N PRO A 324 21.05 -9.18 9.94
CA PRO A 324 20.42 -10.49 9.81
C PRO A 324 21.06 -11.48 10.79
N PRO A 325 20.30 -12.41 11.38
CA PRO A 325 20.88 -13.43 12.24
C PRO A 325 21.89 -14.27 11.43
N PRO A 326 23.06 -14.61 11.98
CA PRO A 326 23.99 -15.50 11.29
C PRO A 326 23.35 -16.88 11.10
N ASP A 327 23.74 -17.60 10.05
CA ASP A 327 23.33 -19.00 9.84
C ASP A 327 23.83 -19.87 11.03
N PRO A 328 23.02 -20.76 11.61
CA PRO A 328 21.71 -21.25 11.15
C PRO A 328 20.49 -20.39 11.51
N GLY A 329 20.64 -19.28 12.25
CA GLY A 329 19.54 -18.46 12.77
C GLY A 329 18.63 -17.78 11.73
N LEU A 330 19.07 -17.67 10.46
CA LEU A 330 18.20 -17.31 9.32
C LEU A 330 17.19 -18.41 9.00
N GLN A 331 17.59 -19.66 9.17
CA GLN A 331 16.82 -20.85 8.85
C GLN A 331 16.10 -21.44 10.07
N GLU A 332 16.30 -20.89 11.28
CA GLU A 332 15.71 -21.41 12.51
C GLU A 332 14.61 -20.50 13.11
N PRO A 333 13.45 -21.07 13.52
CA PRO A 333 12.94 -22.37 13.08
C PRO A 333 12.70 -22.38 11.56
N SER A 334 12.61 -23.56 10.94
CA SER A 334 12.49 -23.70 9.48
C SER A 334 11.37 -22.80 8.91
N PRO A 335 11.65 -21.93 7.91
CA PRO A 335 10.61 -21.12 7.27
C PRO A 335 9.46 -21.96 6.70
N ARG A 336 9.76 -23.21 6.26
CA ARG A 336 8.77 -24.17 5.80
C ARG A 336 7.93 -24.74 6.95
N LEU A 337 8.53 -25.00 8.11
CA LEU A 337 7.79 -25.42 9.32
C LEU A 337 6.80 -24.33 9.74
N VAL A 338 7.25 -23.07 9.81
CA VAL A 338 6.40 -21.91 10.13
C VAL A 338 5.27 -21.75 9.10
N SER A 339 5.59 -21.83 7.80
CA SER A 339 4.59 -21.82 6.71
C SER A 339 3.51 -22.88 6.93
N ARG A 340 3.91 -24.14 7.15
CA ARG A 340 2.99 -25.27 7.27
C ARG A 340 2.17 -25.26 8.55
N GLU A 341 2.80 -25.07 9.71
CA GLU A 341 2.14 -25.24 11.01
C GLU A 341 1.40 -24.01 11.54
N LEU A 342 1.78 -22.79 11.13
CA LEU A 342 1.22 -21.55 11.72
C LEU A 342 0.49 -20.66 10.71
N LEU A 343 0.79 -20.77 9.41
CA LEU A 343 0.28 -19.85 8.40
C LEU A 343 -0.81 -20.48 7.51
N THR A 344 -0.68 -21.76 7.14
CA THR A 344 -1.63 -22.51 6.27
C THR A 344 -3.10 -22.28 6.65
N ARG A 345 -3.93 -21.82 5.69
CA ARG A 345 -5.34 -21.52 5.93
C ARG A 345 -6.20 -22.74 6.30
N ASP A 346 -6.79 -22.75 7.50
CA ASP A 346 -7.73 -23.80 7.93
C ASP A 346 -8.69 -23.34 9.06
N PRO A 347 -9.99 -23.11 8.79
CA PRO A 347 -10.62 -22.80 7.51
C PRO A 347 -10.37 -21.34 7.07
N PHE A 348 -11.02 -20.86 6.00
CA PHE A 348 -10.98 -19.45 5.63
C PHE A 348 -11.65 -18.56 6.69
N VAL A 349 -10.94 -17.54 7.17
CA VAL A 349 -11.46 -16.53 8.10
C VAL A 349 -11.73 -15.21 7.34
N PRO A 350 -12.99 -14.87 7.03
CA PRO A 350 -13.34 -13.67 6.26
C PRO A 350 -13.34 -12.38 7.09
N ALA A 351 -12.82 -11.29 6.53
CA ALA A 351 -12.96 -9.94 7.07
C ALA A 351 -14.31 -9.33 6.63
N THR A 352 -15.38 -9.70 7.33
CA THR A 352 -16.77 -9.41 6.91
C THR A 352 -17.17 -7.92 6.89
N SER A 353 -16.38 -7.03 7.50
CA SER A 353 -16.61 -5.58 7.47
C SER A 353 -16.21 -4.91 6.15
N VAL A 354 -15.51 -5.62 5.26
CA VAL A 354 -14.99 -5.10 3.99
C VAL A 354 -15.22 -6.09 2.84
N ASN A 355 -15.11 -5.61 1.61
CA ASN A 355 -15.19 -6.40 0.40
C ASN A 355 -13.81 -6.78 -0.17
N ALA A 356 -13.80 -7.72 -1.12
CA ALA A 356 -12.57 -8.29 -1.66
C ALA A 356 -11.78 -7.32 -2.56
N LEU A 357 -12.25 -6.09 -2.84
CA LEU A 357 -11.45 -5.04 -3.50
C LEU A 357 -10.33 -4.51 -2.61
N VAL A 358 -10.37 -4.75 -1.30
CA VAL A 358 -9.28 -4.40 -0.36
C VAL A 358 -7.94 -5.03 -0.75
N ALA A 359 -7.94 -6.31 -1.16
CA ALA A 359 -6.74 -7.05 -1.53
C ALA A 359 -6.05 -6.53 -2.81
N PRO A 360 -6.75 -6.38 -3.96
CA PRO A 360 -6.14 -5.81 -5.16
C PRO A 360 -5.77 -4.35 -5.01
N TRP A 361 -6.55 -3.54 -4.27
CA TRP A 361 -6.16 -2.17 -3.95
C TRP A 361 -4.82 -2.13 -3.22
N LEU A 362 -4.65 -2.95 -2.18
CA LEU A 362 -3.41 -2.97 -1.41
C LEU A 362 -2.20 -3.35 -2.27
N GLN A 363 -2.32 -4.40 -3.09
CA GLN A 363 -1.22 -4.80 -3.96
C GLN A 363 -0.95 -3.79 -5.08
N PHE A 364 -1.98 -3.10 -5.56
CA PHE A 364 -1.85 -1.98 -6.51
C PHE A 364 -1.07 -0.81 -5.89
N MET A 365 -1.22 -0.54 -4.59
CA MET A 365 -0.37 0.42 -3.87
C MET A 365 1.06 -0.09 -3.66
N ILE A 366 1.24 -1.37 -3.31
CA ILE A 366 2.58 -1.94 -3.11
C ILE A 366 3.42 -1.84 -4.39
N ARG A 367 2.80 -2.03 -5.57
CA ARG A 367 3.45 -1.85 -6.88
C ARG A 367 3.79 -0.40 -7.24
N ASP A 368 3.24 0.59 -6.54
CA ASP A 368 3.62 2.01 -6.62
C ASP A 368 4.89 2.28 -5.79
N TRP A 369 4.90 1.68 -4.59
CA TRP A 369 5.77 2.07 -3.50
C TRP A 369 7.11 1.33 -3.45
N PHE A 370 7.12 0.01 -3.64
CA PHE A 370 8.34 -0.75 -3.39
C PHE A 370 8.50 -2.08 -4.12
N SER A 371 9.76 -2.39 -4.43
CA SER A 371 10.23 -3.70 -4.87
C SER A 371 11.73 -3.84 -4.60
N HIS A 372 12.17 -4.98 -4.07
CA HIS A 372 13.61 -5.35 -3.97
C HIS A 372 14.21 -5.80 -5.32
N GLY A 373 13.44 -5.70 -6.40
CA GLY A 373 13.84 -6.16 -7.74
C GLY A 373 13.77 -7.67 -7.92
N ARG A 374 14.24 -8.12 -9.09
CA ARG A 374 14.44 -9.54 -9.41
C ARG A 374 15.93 -9.85 -9.38
N GLY A 375 16.31 -10.85 -8.58
CA GLY A 375 17.63 -11.46 -8.71
C GLY A 375 17.73 -12.26 -10.01
N ASP A 376 18.97 -12.50 -10.45
CA ASP A 376 19.30 -13.40 -11.56
C ASP A 376 18.94 -14.88 -11.26
N GLY A 377 18.72 -15.20 -9.98
CA GLY A 377 18.46 -16.56 -9.51
C GLY A 377 19.70 -17.44 -9.42
N SER A 378 20.90 -16.86 -9.53
CA SER A 378 22.17 -17.60 -9.37
C SER A 378 22.49 -17.95 -7.93
N SER A 379 21.89 -17.24 -6.96
CA SER A 379 22.04 -17.47 -5.53
C SER A 379 20.71 -17.79 -4.86
N THR A 380 20.69 -18.88 -4.10
CA THR A 380 19.54 -19.38 -3.35
C THR A 380 19.89 -19.63 -1.87
N TRP A 381 18.86 -19.79 -1.07
CA TRP A 381 18.88 -20.45 0.24
C TRP A 381 18.34 -21.86 0.09
N THR A 382 19.01 -22.82 0.73
CA THR A 382 18.68 -24.25 0.66
C THR A 382 17.94 -24.66 1.91
N ILE A 383 16.62 -24.68 1.86
CA ILE A 383 15.76 -25.01 3.01
C ILE A 383 15.62 -26.53 3.11
N ARG A 384 16.11 -27.09 4.22
CA ARG A 384 15.89 -28.50 4.57
C ARG A 384 14.40 -28.76 4.77
N LEU A 385 13.94 -29.87 4.22
CA LEU A 385 12.57 -30.37 4.32
C LEU A 385 12.57 -31.69 5.08
N GLU A 386 11.45 -31.99 5.75
CA GLU A 386 11.21 -33.31 6.32
C GLU A 386 10.97 -34.36 5.22
N ASP A 387 11.25 -35.63 5.53
CA ASP A 387 11.18 -36.73 4.57
C ASP A 387 9.78 -36.90 3.96
N ASP A 388 8.72 -36.55 4.69
CA ASP A 388 7.31 -36.62 4.29
C ASP A 388 6.74 -35.30 3.72
N ASP A 389 7.49 -34.18 3.71
CA ASP A 389 6.99 -32.91 3.15
C ASP A 389 6.57 -33.13 1.68
N PRO A 390 5.35 -32.72 1.26
CA PRO A 390 4.84 -32.94 -0.10
C PRO A 390 5.54 -32.11 -1.19
N TRP A 391 6.44 -31.19 -0.82
CA TRP A 391 7.15 -30.34 -1.77
C TRP A 391 8.00 -31.18 -2.74
N PRO A 392 7.89 -30.97 -4.07
CA PRO A 392 8.35 -31.95 -5.07
C PRO A 392 9.85 -32.01 -5.29
N VAL A 393 10.62 -31.01 -4.84
CA VAL A 393 12.09 -30.94 -5.01
C VAL A 393 12.73 -30.77 -3.64
N LYS A 394 13.47 -31.77 -3.17
CA LYS A 394 14.14 -31.73 -1.85
C LYS A 394 15.66 -31.61 -2.03
N PRO A 395 16.34 -30.66 -1.38
CA PRO A 395 15.81 -29.57 -0.54
C PRO A 395 15.03 -28.50 -1.34
N MET A 396 14.24 -27.67 -0.63
CA MET A 396 13.57 -26.52 -1.23
C MET A 396 14.60 -25.40 -1.47
N GLU A 397 14.48 -24.70 -2.61
CA GLU A 397 15.31 -23.53 -2.92
C GLU A 397 14.47 -22.24 -2.88
N ILE A 398 14.97 -21.22 -2.18
CA ILE A 398 14.38 -19.88 -2.16
C ILE A 398 15.41 -18.88 -2.69
N PRO A 399 15.15 -18.14 -3.79
CA PRO A 399 16.08 -17.13 -4.30
C PRO A 399 16.36 -16.04 -3.27
N ARG A 400 17.64 -15.68 -3.11
CA ARG A 400 18.06 -14.60 -2.21
C ARG A 400 17.52 -13.25 -2.64
N THR A 401 17.39 -12.32 -1.70
CA THR A 401 17.14 -10.92 -2.02
C THR A 401 18.37 -10.35 -2.76
N PRO A 402 18.21 -9.59 -3.86
CA PRO A 402 19.34 -8.99 -4.57
C PRO A 402 20.19 -8.11 -3.64
N PRO A 403 21.51 -8.25 -3.61
CA PRO A 403 22.37 -7.37 -2.81
C PRO A 403 22.34 -5.94 -3.39
N ASP A 404 22.53 -4.94 -2.55
CA ASP A 404 22.77 -3.56 -2.99
C ASP A 404 24.12 -3.46 -3.75
N PRO A 405 24.11 -3.24 -5.08
CA PRO A 405 25.33 -3.15 -5.88
C PRO A 405 26.15 -1.89 -5.58
N THR A 406 25.57 -0.89 -4.90
CA THR A 406 26.29 0.32 -4.48
C THR A 406 27.07 0.12 -3.19
N ARG A 407 26.91 -1.00 -2.47
CA ARG A 407 27.64 -1.25 -1.23
C ARG A 407 29.09 -1.66 -1.52
N PRO A 408 30.11 -0.90 -1.09
CA PRO A 408 31.51 -1.27 -1.31
C PRO A 408 31.89 -2.54 -0.51
N PRO A 409 32.75 -3.43 -1.05
CA PRO A 409 33.23 -4.61 -0.34
C PRO A 409 34.01 -4.27 0.94
N GLY A 410 33.92 -5.14 1.96
CA GLY A 410 34.71 -5.05 3.19
C GLY A 410 34.16 -4.10 4.25
N HIS A 411 32.96 -3.54 4.05
CA HIS A 411 32.28 -2.66 5.01
C HIS A 411 31.27 -3.42 5.89
N ASP A 412 31.70 -4.52 6.50
CA ASP A 412 30.85 -5.43 7.29
C ASP A 412 30.48 -4.86 8.68
N GLU A 413 31.05 -3.71 9.08
CA GLU A 413 30.65 -2.95 10.27
C GLU A 413 29.25 -2.34 10.17
N PHE A 414 28.69 -2.27 8.97
CA PHE A 414 27.30 -1.87 8.73
C PHE A 414 26.41 -3.09 8.42
N PRO A 415 25.11 -3.05 8.78
CA PRO A 415 24.15 -4.03 8.29
C PRO A 415 23.94 -3.94 6.77
N PRO A 416 23.41 -5.00 6.13
CA PRO A 416 22.98 -4.96 4.74
C PRO A 416 21.98 -3.85 4.41
N THR A 417 22.28 -3.16 3.31
CA THR A 417 21.39 -2.25 2.60
C THR A 417 20.80 -2.96 1.38
N TYR A 418 19.62 -2.50 0.94
CA TYR A 418 18.95 -2.98 -0.26
C TYR A 418 18.35 -1.78 -1.00
N LEU A 419 18.26 -1.88 -2.33
CA LEU A 419 17.70 -0.84 -3.18
C LEU A 419 16.21 -1.09 -3.44
N ASN A 420 15.41 -0.03 -3.42
CA ASN A 420 14.07 -0.04 -3.99
C ASN A 420 14.16 0.13 -5.51
N THR A 421 13.59 -0.77 -6.31
CA THR A 421 13.53 -0.62 -7.78
C THR A 421 12.44 0.34 -8.22
N GLU A 422 11.45 0.60 -7.38
CA GLU A 422 10.41 1.60 -7.62
C GLU A 422 10.76 2.93 -6.95
N THR A 423 10.01 3.97 -7.28
CA THR A 423 10.03 5.25 -6.56
C THR A 423 9.50 5.07 -5.14
N HIS A 424 10.14 5.67 -4.14
CA HIS A 424 9.58 5.69 -2.77
C HIS A 424 8.39 6.66 -2.64
N TRP A 425 8.22 7.56 -3.60
CA TRP A 425 7.14 8.54 -3.66
C TRP A 425 5.79 7.86 -3.91
N TRP A 426 4.71 8.58 -3.62
CA TRP A 426 3.36 8.13 -3.96
C TRP A 426 2.94 8.80 -5.28
N ASP A 427 3.58 8.38 -6.37
CA ASP A 427 3.50 9.04 -7.68
C ASP A 427 2.77 8.24 -8.78
N ALA A 428 2.12 7.15 -8.36
CA ALA A 428 1.40 6.20 -9.19
C ALA A 428 2.30 5.48 -10.23
N SER A 429 3.53 5.13 -9.83
CA SER A 429 4.52 4.47 -10.69
C SER A 429 4.03 3.13 -11.28
N GLN A 430 3.09 2.44 -10.63
CA GLN A 430 2.39 1.25 -11.15
C GLN A 430 1.49 1.50 -12.38
N LEU A 431 1.25 2.78 -12.72
CA LEU A 431 0.55 3.25 -13.92
C LEU A 431 1.48 4.02 -14.88
N TYR A 432 2.50 4.70 -14.35
CA TYR A 432 3.34 5.64 -15.11
C TYR A 432 4.78 5.18 -15.32
N GLY A 433 5.19 4.09 -14.68
CA GLY A 433 6.54 3.54 -14.68
C GLY A 433 7.52 4.30 -13.79
N SER A 434 8.49 3.56 -13.22
CA SER A 434 9.63 4.09 -12.44
C SER A 434 10.84 4.49 -13.32
N SER A 435 10.63 4.66 -14.63
CA SER A 435 11.67 5.09 -15.59
C SER A 435 11.07 5.80 -16.81
N LEU A 436 11.86 6.65 -17.47
CA LEU A 436 11.43 7.38 -18.68
C LEU A 436 11.10 6.45 -19.86
N GLU A 437 11.80 5.31 -19.95
CA GLU A 437 11.54 4.29 -20.97
C GLU A 437 10.17 3.65 -20.75
N MET A 438 9.91 3.19 -19.52
CA MET A 438 8.63 2.58 -19.15
C MET A 438 7.47 3.58 -19.29
N GLN A 439 7.68 4.85 -18.90
CA GLN A 439 6.67 5.90 -19.07
C GLN A 439 6.32 6.14 -20.55
N ARG A 440 7.31 6.19 -21.44
CA ARG A 440 7.10 6.30 -22.90
C ARG A 440 6.40 5.06 -23.48
N PHE A 441 6.68 3.88 -22.94
CA PHE A 441 5.99 2.65 -23.31
C PHE A 441 4.52 2.63 -22.86
N LEU A 442 4.18 3.19 -21.70
CA LEU A 442 2.81 3.21 -21.17
C LEU A 442 1.94 4.32 -21.79
N ARG A 443 2.55 5.40 -22.29
CA ARG A 443 1.85 6.52 -22.95
C ARG A 443 1.41 6.17 -24.38
N SER A 444 0.25 6.68 -24.77
CA SER A 444 -0.26 6.63 -26.15
C SER A 444 0.44 7.60 -27.10
N GLY A 445 1.04 8.68 -26.55
CA GLY A 445 1.59 9.80 -27.32
C GLY A 445 0.51 10.69 -27.96
N LYS A 446 -0.74 10.59 -27.49
CA LYS A 446 -1.87 11.40 -27.98
C LYS A 446 -2.79 11.86 -26.83
N ASP A 447 -3.15 13.15 -26.86
CA ASP A 447 -4.08 13.81 -25.92
C ASP A 447 -3.75 13.59 -24.42
N GLY A 448 -2.49 13.33 -24.09
CA GLY A 448 -1.97 13.06 -22.74
C GLY A 448 -2.25 11.65 -22.22
N LYS A 449 -2.80 10.75 -23.03
CA LYS A 449 -3.42 9.50 -22.56
C LYS A 449 -2.44 8.35 -22.36
N LEU A 450 -2.78 7.46 -21.44
CA LEU A 450 -2.20 6.12 -21.30
C LEU A 450 -2.84 5.14 -22.30
N ARG A 451 -2.08 4.11 -22.69
CA ARG A 451 -2.54 3.05 -23.61
C ARG A 451 -3.62 2.18 -22.94
N ILE A 452 -4.67 1.89 -23.69
CA ILE A 452 -5.76 0.98 -23.35
C ILE A 452 -6.32 0.39 -24.66
N ARG A 453 -6.85 -0.84 -24.65
CA ARG A 453 -7.53 -1.42 -25.82
C ARG A 453 -8.88 -0.74 -26.07
N GLU A 454 -9.44 -0.90 -27.27
CA GLU A 454 -10.75 -0.34 -27.64
C GLU A 454 -11.90 -0.90 -26.80
N ASP A 455 -11.80 -2.16 -26.34
CA ASP A 455 -12.73 -2.79 -25.41
C ASP A 455 -12.59 -2.27 -23.96
N GLY A 456 -11.55 -1.48 -23.68
CA GLY A 456 -11.28 -0.91 -22.37
C GLY A 456 -10.51 -1.83 -21.41
N LEU A 457 -9.87 -2.90 -21.90
CA LEU A 457 -8.94 -3.73 -21.15
C LEU A 457 -7.47 -3.29 -21.36
N LEU A 458 -6.53 -3.90 -20.63
CA LEU A 458 -5.11 -3.58 -20.74
C LEU A 458 -4.59 -3.86 -22.16
N PRO A 459 -3.69 -3.00 -22.70
CA PRO A 459 -3.12 -3.21 -24.04
C PRO A 459 -2.38 -4.54 -24.11
N ASP A 460 -2.54 -5.26 -25.22
CA ASP A 460 -1.73 -6.43 -25.49
C ASP A 460 -0.25 -5.98 -25.58
N PRO A 461 0.66 -6.68 -24.90
CA PRO A 461 2.06 -6.27 -24.86
C PRO A 461 2.67 -6.44 -26.26
N PRO A 462 3.37 -5.41 -26.80
CA PRO A 462 3.94 -5.49 -28.16
C PRO A 462 5.10 -6.48 -28.27
N ASP A 463 5.64 -6.91 -27.12
CA ASP A 463 6.61 -8.00 -26.99
C ASP A 463 6.30 -8.80 -25.71
N LYS A 464 6.53 -10.12 -25.76
CA LYS A 464 6.27 -11.05 -24.64
C LYS A 464 7.15 -10.78 -23.43
N GLU A 465 8.34 -10.18 -23.60
CA GLU A 465 9.18 -9.77 -22.46
C GLU A 465 8.54 -8.68 -21.60
N HIS A 466 7.63 -7.88 -22.20
CA HIS A 466 6.92 -6.78 -21.55
C HIS A 466 5.48 -7.16 -21.12
N ASP A 467 5.11 -8.43 -21.21
CA ASP A 467 3.79 -8.92 -20.83
C ASP A 467 3.57 -8.86 -19.30
N PRO A 468 2.64 -8.01 -18.80
CA PRO A 468 2.38 -7.88 -17.37
C PRO A 468 1.97 -9.20 -16.72
N SER A 469 1.36 -10.13 -17.47
CA SER A 469 0.92 -11.43 -16.96
C SER A 469 2.07 -12.41 -16.70
N GLN A 470 3.27 -12.15 -17.26
CA GLN A 470 4.51 -12.88 -16.96
C GLN A 470 5.23 -12.32 -15.72
N VAL A 471 4.75 -11.22 -15.14
CA VAL A 471 5.28 -10.68 -13.88
C VAL A 471 4.74 -11.51 -12.71
N PRO A 472 5.60 -12.11 -11.85
CA PRO A 472 5.14 -12.81 -10.66
C PRO A 472 4.20 -11.95 -9.81
N GLY A 473 3.12 -12.57 -9.31
CA GLY A 473 2.06 -11.86 -8.59
C GLY A 473 1.18 -10.96 -9.44
N PHE A 474 1.18 -11.07 -10.78
CA PHE A 474 0.07 -10.56 -11.59
C PHE A 474 -1.15 -11.48 -11.44
N TRP A 475 -2.34 -10.88 -11.35
CA TRP A 475 -3.62 -11.57 -11.29
C TRP A 475 -4.74 -10.60 -11.67
N VAL A 476 -5.95 -11.13 -11.88
CA VAL A 476 -7.15 -10.36 -12.27
C VAL A 476 -7.27 -9.08 -11.44
N GLY A 477 -7.14 -9.17 -10.11
CA GLY A 477 -7.25 -8.04 -9.21
C GLY A 477 -6.31 -6.86 -9.50
N ILE A 478 -5.05 -7.11 -9.88
CA ILE A 478 -4.13 -6.04 -10.33
C ILE A 478 -4.59 -5.44 -11.65
N GLY A 479 -5.03 -6.29 -12.59
CA GLY A 479 -5.63 -5.84 -13.86
C GLY A 479 -6.82 -4.90 -13.62
N LEU A 480 -7.70 -5.23 -12.65
CA LEU A 480 -8.84 -4.39 -12.29
C LEU A 480 -8.42 -2.97 -11.92
N MET A 481 -7.47 -2.84 -10.98
CA MET A 481 -7.03 -1.54 -10.49
C MET A 481 -6.29 -0.74 -11.56
N GLN A 482 -5.42 -1.39 -12.34
CA GLN A 482 -4.73 -0.72 -13.45
C GLN A 482 -5.72 -0.20 -14.49
N ILE A 483 -6.70 -1.00 -14.92
CA ILE A 483 -7.72 -0.56 -15.88
C ILE A 483 -8.54 0.60 -15.34
N ILE A 484 -9.01 0.54 -14.09
CA ILE A 484 -9.79 1.62 -13.47
C ILE A 484 -9.02 2.94 -13.52
N PHE A 485 -7.76 2.96 -13.08
CA PHE A 485 -7.00 4.21 -12.99
C PHE A 485 -6.33 4.67 -14.29
N ILE A 486 -6.15 3.78 -15.29
CA ILE A 486 -5.86 4.18 -16.68
C ILE A 486 -7.07 4.91 -17.28
N ARG A 487 -8.29 4.39 -17.10
CA ARG A 487 -9.51 5.05 -17.55
C ARG A 487 -9.75 6.37 -16.82
N GLU A 488 -9.41 6.44 -15.54
CA GLU A 488 -9.48 7.66 -14.74
C GLU A 488 -8.50 8.73 -15.24
N HIS A 489 -7.22 8.39 -15.41
CA HIS A 489 -6.24 9.28 -16.04
C HIS A 489 -6.71 9.79 -17.41
N ASN A 490 -7.21 8.90 -18.27
CA ASN A 490 -7.67 9.27 -19.60
C ASN A 490 -8.90 10.20 -19.57
N ALA A 491 -9.79 10.04 -18.58
CA ALA A 491 -10.91 10.95 -18.35
C ALA A 491 -10.48 12.33 -17.79
N ILE A 492 -9.44 12.38 -16.94
CA ILE A 492 -8.81 13.63 -16.51
C ILE A 492 -8.21 14.35 -17.73
N CYS A 493 -7.49 13.64 -18.60
CA CYS A 493 -6.95 14.20 -19.84
C CYS A 493 -8.05 14.80 -20.73
N ASP A 494 -9.19 14.11 -20.92
CA ASP A 494 -10.33 14.64 -21.67
C ASP A 494 -10.93 15.91 -21.02
N ARG A 495 -11.06 15.91 -19.68
CA ARG A 495 -11.55 17.07 -18.92
C ARG A 495 -10.62 18.28 -19.02
N LEU A 496 -9.30 18.07 -18.97
CA LEU A 496 -8.28 19.11 -19.15
C LEU A 496 -8.24 19.60 -20.60
N ARG A 497 -8.29 18.70 -21.59
CA ARG A 497 -8.29 19.04 -23.02
C ARG A 497 -9.46 19.94 -23.40
N GLY A 498 -10.64 19.72 -22.80
CA GLY A 498 -11.82 20.55 -23.00
C GLY A 498 -11.71 21.98 -22.46
N GLU A 499 -10.91 22.21 -21.41
CA GLU A 499 -10.70 23.52 -20.79
C GLU A 499 -9.45 24.24 -21.28
N TYR A 500 -8.42 23.48 -21.64
CA TYR A 500 -7.14 23.95 -22.14
C TYR A 500 -6.83 23.40 -23.56
N PRO A 501 -7.59 23.77 -24.62
CA PRO A 501 -7.41 23.20 -25.97
C PRO A 501 -6.07 23.50 -26.65
N ALA A 502 -5.24 24.37 -26.05
CA ALA A 502 -3.89 24.69 -26.51
C ALA A 502 -2.80 23.79 -25.91
N TRP A 503 -3.10 23.01 -24.87
CA TRP A 503 -2.10 22.16 -24.21
C TRP A 503 -1.64 20.99 -25.09
N SER A 504 -0.35 20.69 -25.00
CA SER A 504 0.30 19.56 -25.69
C SER A 504 0.00 18.21 -25.04
N ASP A 505 0.48 17.13 -25.66
CA ASP A 505 0.42 15.77 -25.09
C ASP A 505 1.12 15.69 -23.72
N ASP A 506 2.32 16.27 -23.61
CA ASP A 506 3.07 16.32 -22.35
C ASP A 506 2.35 17.17 -21.29
N ASP A 507 1.79 18.33 -21.68
CA ASP A 507 1.07 19.22 -20.77
C ASP A 507 -0.16 18.57 -20.13
N LEU A 508 -0.89 17.77 -20.93
CA LEU A 508 -2.06 17.01 -20.46
C LEU A 508 -1.62 15.83 -19.59
N PHE A 509 -0.62 15.07 -20.04
CA PHE A 509 -0.11 13.89 -19.33
C PHE A 509 0.40 14.24 -17.94
N GLU A 510 1.28 15.25 -17.81
CA GLU A 510 1.93 15.59 -16.54
C GLU A 510 0.92 16.09 -15.49
N ARG A 511 -0.06 16.92 -15.88
CA ARG A 511 -1.12 17.36 -14.98
C ARG A 511 -2.09 16.24 -14.63
N ALA A 512 -2.50 15.41 -15.60
CA ALA A 512 -3.35 14.26 -15.32
C ALA A 512 -2.68 13.22 -14.41
N ARG A 513 -1.35 13.01 -14.52
CA ARG A 513 -0.56 12.19 -13.59
C ARG A 513 -0.63 12.74 -12.16
N LEU A 514 -0.39 14.03 -11.98
CA LEU A 514 -0.48 14.69 -10.67
C LEU A 514 -1.86 14.50 -10.02
N ILE A 515 -2.92 14.80 -10.76
CA ILE A 515 -4.32 14.71 -10.31
C ILE A 515 -4.68 13.27 -9.94
N ASN A 516 -4.34 12.30 -10.80
CA ASN A 516 -4.67 10.89 -10.58
C ASN A 516 -3.89 10.29 -9.38
N ALA A 517 -2.59 10.60 -9.24
CA ALA A 517 -1.80 10.18 -8.09
C ALA A 517 -2.36 10.76 -6.77
N ALA A 518 -2.79 12.02 -6.76
CA ALA A 518 -3.43 12.64 -5.60
C ALA A 518 -4.80 12.04 -5.27
N LEU A 519 -5.62 11.72 -6.29
CA LEU A 519 -6.89 11.02 -6.08
C LEU A 519 -6.67 9.61 -5.51
N ILE A 520 -5.69 8.87 -6.02
CA ILE A 520 -5.28 7.56 -5.47
C ILE A 520 -4.84 7.68 -4.00
N ALA A 521 -4.00 8.68 -3.68
CA ALA A 521 -3.55 8.94 -2.31
C ALA A 521 -4.71 9.35 -1.37
N LYS A 522 -5.67 10.15 -1.86
CA LYS A 522 -6.90 10.50 -1.16
C LYS A 522 -7.71 9.26 -0.82
N ILE A 523 -8.10 8.47 -1.83
CA ILE A 523 -8.90 7.25 -1.68
C ILE A 523 -8.25 6.31 -0.67
N HIS A 524 -6.93 6.09 -0.77
CA HIS A 524 -6.24 5.23 0.18
C HIS A 524 -6.32 5.77 1.62
N THR A 525 -6.08 7.07 1.81
CA THR A 525 -6.04 7.69 3.14
C THR A 525 -7.42 7.80 3.79
N VAL A 526 -8.48 8.15 3.04
CA VAL A 526 -9.80 8.51 3.60
C VAL A 526 -10.91 7.49 3.34
N GLU A 527 -10.71 6.49 2.46
CA GLU A 527 -11.66 5.39 2.24
C GLU A 527 -11.04 4.02 2.58
N TRP A 528 -9.97 3.61 1.90
CA TRP A 528 -9.40 2.26 2.09
C TRP A 528 -8.90 2.05 3.51
N THR A 529 -8.05 2.96 4.02
CA THR A 529 -7.48 2.80 5.36
C THR A 529 -8.58 2.80 6.44
N PRO A 530 -9.55 3.73 6.46
CA PRO A 530 -10.67 3.67 7.41
C PRO A 530 -11.56 2.43 7.27
N ALA A 531 -11.65 1.80 6.08
CA ALA A 531 -12.39 0.55 5.92
C ALA A 531 -11.69 -0.64 6.60
N VAL A 532 -10.36 -0.76 6.45
CA VAL A 532 -9.57 -1.87 7.03
C VAL A 532 -9.20 -1.67 8.50
N ILE A 533 -9.22 -0.42 9.00
CA ILE A 533 -9.03 -0.08 10.42
C ILE A 533 -10.14 0.85 10.93
N SER A 534 -11.36 0.30 10.93
CA SER A 534 -12.65 0.97 11.18
C SER A 534 -12.91 1.46 12.61
N HIS A 535 -11.91 1.44 13.50
CA HIS A 535 -12.05 1.98 14.85
C HIS A 535 -12.32 3.51 14.81
N PRO A 536 -13.27 4.06 15.59
CA PRO A 536 -13.66 5.48 15.50
C PRO A 536 -12.49 6.46 15.63
N THR A 537 -11.52 6.14 16.48
CA THR A 537 -10.30 6.95 16.66
C THR A 537 -9.43 6.98 15.41
N THR A 538 -9.22 5.85 14.73
CA THR A 538 -8.37 5.80 13.52
C THR A 538 -9.08 6.36 12.30
N ALA A 539 -10.36 6.03 12.11
CA ALA A 539 -11.20 6.65 11.08
C ALA A 539 -11.21 8.19 11.22
N THR A 540 -11.29 8.71 12.45
CA THR A 540 -11.19 10.16 12.69
C THR A 540 -9.77 10.69 12.43
N ALA A 541 -8.73 10.02 12.94
CA ALA A 541 -7.34 10.45 12.76
C ALA A 541 -6.91 10.52 11.29
N LEU A 542 -7.37 9.58 10.46
CA LEU A 542 -7.07 9.55 9.02
C LEU A 542 -7.75 10.69 8.27
N ARG A 543 -9.02 10.98 8.60
CA ARG A 543 -9.72 12.16 8.06
C ARG A 543 -9.08 13.47 8.53
N VAL A 544 -8.54 13.53 9.74
CA VAL A 544 -7.75 14.67 10.25
C VAL A 544 -6.39 14.78 9.55
N ASN A 545 -5.75 13.68 9.14
CA ASN A 545 -4.52 13.77 8.33
C ASN A 545 -4.78 14.43 6.96
N TRP A 546 -5.96 14.25 6.37
CA TRP A 546 -6.30 14.85 5.06
C TRP A 546 -6.89 16.26 5.17
N TRP A 547 -7.91 16.48 6.00
CA TRP A 547 -8.64 17.75 6.10
C TRP A 547 -8.40 18.52 7.41
N GLY A 548 -7.63 17.97 8.34
CA GLY A 548 -7.43 18.54 9.67
C GLY A 548 -8.65 18.43 10.57
N LEU A 549 -8.54 19.02 11.77
CA LEU A 549 -9.67 19.18 12.68
C LEU A 549 -10.77 20.11 12.12
N ALA A 550 -10.46 20.95 11.12
CA ALA A 550 -11.42 21.73 10.34
C ALA A 550 -12.46 20.82 9.64
N GLY A 551 -12.00 19.67 9.15
CA GLY A 551 -12.84 18.66 8.51
C GLY A 551 -13.29 19.01 7.09
N GLU A 552 -13.64 17.96 6.35
CA GLU A 552 -13.99 18.00 4.91
C GLU A 552 -14.98 19.10 4.54
N LYS A 553 -16.09 19.27 5.27
CA LYS A 553 -17.11 20.27 4.90
C LYS A 553 -16.61 21.71 4.98
N LEU A 554 -15.68 22.00 5.89
CA LEU A 554 -15.11 23.35 6.03
C LEU A 554 -13.98 23.55 5.01
N HIS A 555 -13.16 22.52 4.79
CA HIS A 555 -12.12 22.51 3.76
C HIS A 555 -12.70 22.71 2.35
N ASN A 556 -13.74 21.95 1.98
CA ASN A 556 -14.39 22.05 0.66
C ASN A 556 -15.13 23.39 0.44
N PHE A 557 -15.23 24.26 1.45
CA PHE A 557 -15.92 25.56 1.34
C PHE A 557 -14.96 26.76 1.50
N PHE A 558 -13.89 26.62 2.29
CA PHE A 558 -12.93 27.69 2.59
C PHE A 558 -11.46 27.35 2.26
N GLY A 559 -11.18 26.14 1.79
CA GLY A 559 -9.83 25.62 1.59
C GLY A 559 -9.05 25.45 2.90
N ARG A 560 -7.73 25.64 2.82
CA ARG A 560 -6.82 25.57 3.97
C ARG A 560 -6.95 26.82 4.85
N ILE A 561 -7.53 26.69 6.04
CA ILE A 561 -7.79 27.82 6.95
C ILE A 561 -6.62 28.20 7.89
N ALA A 562 -5.61 27.34 8.03
CA ALA A 562 -4.44 27.58 8.89
C ALA A 562 -3.21 26.79 8.42
N SER A 563 -2.00 27.28 8.74
CA SER A 563 -0.73 26.62 8.37
C SER A 563 -0.49 25.28 9.08
N SER A 564 -1.09 25.06 10.26
CA SER A 564 -0.91 23.83 11.06
C SER A 564 -1.51 22.58 10.40
N GLU A 565 -0.72 21.50 10.28
CA GLU A 565 -1.19 20.18 9.81
C GLU A 565 -2.34 19.61 10.66
N VAL A 566 -2.38 19.95 11.96
CA VAL A 566 -3.41 19.47 12.89
C VAL A 566 -4.75 20.16 12.63
N ILE A 567 -4.73 21.43 12.23
CA ILE A 567 -5.95 22.23 12.01
C ILE A 567 -6.52 21.99 10.62
N SER A 568 -5.67 21.96 9.58
CA SER A 568 -6.13 21.97 8.18
C SER A 568 -5.71 20.74 7.35
N GLY A 569 -5.01 19.77 7.95
CA GLY A 569 -4.52 18.57 7.26
C GLY A 569 -3.10 18.73 6.71
N ILE A 570 -2.55 17.63 6.23
CA ILE A 570 -1.24 17.57 5.55
C ILE A 570 -1.30 18.17 4.12
N PRO A 571 -2.33 17.87 3.29
CA PRO A 571 -2.56 18.57 2.02
C PRO A 571 -2.38 20.09 2.10
N GLY A 572 -1.41 20.62 1.34
CA GLY A 572 -1.11 22.06 1.32
C GLY A 572 -0.28 22.59 2.51
N SER A 573 0.39 21.74 3.30
CA SER A 573 1.28 22.18 4.39
C SER A 573 2.70 22.54 3.91
N GLU A 574 3.61 22.89 4.83
CA GLU A 574 5.06 22.86 4.54
C GLU A 574 5.53 21.40 4.37
N VAL A 575 6.54 21.17 3.49
CA VAL A 575 7.27 19.90 3.41
C VAL A 575 8.00 19.63 4.73
N ASN A 576 7.96 18.41 5.23
CA ASN A 576 8.68 18.04 6.45
C ASN A 576 9.13 16.57 6.46
N HIS A 577 10.44 16.34 6.33
CA HIS A 577 11.07 15.02 6.44
C HIS A 577 11.48 14.65 7.87
N TYR A 578 11.19 15.47 8.88
CA TYR A 578 11.51 15.24 10.30
C TYR A 578 13.01 15.05 10.59
N GLY A 579 13.88 15.67 9.78
CA GLY A 579 15.35 15.67 9.95
C GLY A 579 16.09 14.49 9.31
N ILE A 580 15.37 13.58 8.65
CA ILE A 580 15.91 12.38 7.98
C ILE A 580 15.41 12.38 6.54
N PRO A 581 16.23 12.10 5.51
CA PRO A 581 15.77 12.01 4.12
C PRO A 581 14.57 11.06 3.94
N TYR A 582 13.72 11.34 2.95
CA TYR A 582 12.56 10.51 2.68
C TYR A 582 12.91 9.23 1.91
N SER A 583 12.53 8.10 2.50
CA SER A 583 12.46 6.79 1.89
C SER A 583 11.35 5.98 2.59
N LEU A 584 10.91 4.92 1.93
CA LEU A 584 10.22 3.81 2.59
C LEU A 584 11.26 2.86 3.20
N THR A 585 10.80 1.98 4.09
CA THR A 585 11.66 1.22 4.99
C THR A 585 11.45 -0.28 4.86
N GLU A 586 12.43 -1.08 5.28
CA GLU A 586 12.30 -2.55 5.29
C GLU A 586 11.20 -3.02 6.25
N GLU A 587 11.00 -2.30 7.35
CA GLU A 587 9.93 -2.56 8.31
C GLU A 587 8.55 -2.25 7.69
N PHE A 588 8.46 -1.23 6.83
CA PHE A 588 7.26 -0.97 6.02
C PHE A 588 6.97 -2.11 5.04
N VAL A 589 8.00 -2.68 4.40
CA VAL A 589 7.83 -3.87 3.54
C VAL A 589 7.32 -5.07 4.36
N ALA A 590 7.88 -5.32 5.55
CA ALA A 590 7.51 -6.44 6.40
C ALA A 590 6.04 -6.39 6.88
N VAL A 591 5.56 -5.23 7.33
CA VAL A 591 4.17 -5.10 7.82
C VAL A 591 3.10 -5.13 6.72
N TYR A 592 3.48 -4.86 5.47
CA TYR A 592 2.58 -4.93 4.31
C TYR A 592 2.52 -6.34 3.65
N ARG A 593 3.13 -7.38 4.24
CA ARG A 593 3.00 -8.80 3.80
C ARG A 593 1.62 -9.40 4.11
N MET A 594 0.56 -8.78 3.62
CA MET A 594 -0.84 -9.09 3.94
C MET A 594 -1.48 -10.11 2.97
N HIS A 595 -0.73 -11.13 2.55
CA HIS A 595 -1.21 -12.19 1.66
C HIS A 595 -2.50 -12.93 2.14
N PRO A 596 -2.79 -13.09 3.45
CA PRO A 596 -4.08 -13.61 3.92
C PRO A 596 -5.32 -12.87 3.41
N LEU A 597 -5.22 -11.61 2.95
CA LEU A 597 -6.36 -10.89 2.37
C LEU A 597 -6.95 -11.58 1.13
N VAL A 598 -6.18 -12.41 0.42
CA VAL A 598 -6.59 -13.06 -0.84
C VAL A 598 -7.47 -14.31 -0.56
N PRO A 599 -8.71 -14.40 -1.07
CA PRO A 599 -9.51 -15.64 -1.05
C PRO A 599 -8.91 -16.75 -1.93
N ASP A 600 -9.17 -18.02 -1.61
CA ASP A 600 -8.83 -19.15 -2.51
C ASP A 600 -9.88 -19.33 -3.63
N ASP A 601 -11.16 -19.12 -3.31
CA ASP A 601 -12.32 -19.36 -4.18
C ASP A 601 -13.04 -18.05 -4.56
N TYR A 602 -13.56 -17.98 -5.80
CA TYR A 602 -14.24 -16.82 -6.37
C TYR A 602 -15.54 -17.22 -7.08
N SER A 603 -16.66 -16.66 -6.62
CA SER A 603 -17.98 -16.79 -7.24
C SER A 603 -18.28 -15.55 -8.08
N PHE A 604 -18.15 -15.66 -9.41
CA PHE A 604 -18.47 -14.58 -10.34
C PHE A 604 -19.98 -14.52 -10.62
N ARG A 605 -20.54 -13.32 -10.57
CA ARG A 605 -21.98 -13.04 -10.65
C ARG A 605 -22.29 -11.83 -11.51
N ARG A 606 -23.46 -11.82 -12.14
CA ARG A 606 -23.94 -10.69 -12.95
C ARG A 606 -24.35 -9.53 -12.06
N ALA A 607 -23.87 -8.33 -12.38
CA ALA A 607 -24.23 -7.09 -11.69
C ALA A 607 -25.70 -6.67 -11.93
N ALA A 608 -26.40 -7.30 -12.89
CA ALA A 608 -27.78 -6.99 -13.23
C ALA A 608 -28.81 -7.71 -12.34
N ASP A 609 -28.53 -8.94 -11.91
CA ASP A 609 -29.52 -9.85 -11.29
C ASP A 609 -28.93 -10.82 -10.24
N ASP A 610 -27.66 -10.66 -9.85
CA ASP A 610 -26.91 -11.52 -8.90
C ASP A 610 -26.77 -13.00 -9.33
N THR A 611 -27.12 -13.35 -10.58
CA THR A 611 -27.02 -14.73 -11.09
C THR A 611 -25.57 -15.17 -11.25
N SER A 612 -25.29 -16.44 -10.89
CA SER A 612 -23.94 -17.01 -11.02
C SER A 612 -23.53 -17.14 -12.50
N ILE A 613 -22.29 -16.75 -12.79
CA ILE A 613 -21.62 -16.86 -14.08
C ILE A 613 -20.66 -18.06 -14.04
N ARG A 614 -19.77 -18.07 -13.04
CA ARG A 614 -18.66 -19.02 -12.92
C ARG A 614 -18.15 -19.09 -11.49
N GLU A 615 -17.88 -20.29 -11.00
CA GLU A 615 -17.00 -20.51 -9.85
C GLU A 615 -15.57 -20.75 -10.36
N ALA A 616 -14.56 -20.16 -9.70
CA ALA A 616 -13.15 -20.30 -10.06
C ALA A 616 -12.26 -20.31 -8.82
N VAL A 617 -11.07 -20.91 -8.93
CA VAL A 617 -10.03 -20.84 -7.89
C VAL A 617 -8.98 -19.78 -8.25
N PHE A 618 -8.30 -19.17 -7.26
CA PHE A 618 -7.31 -18.10 -7.47
C PHE A 618 -6.24 -18.44 -8.52
N HIS A 619 -5.85 -19.70 -8.62
CA HIS A 619 -4.97 -20.24 -9.65
C HIS A 619 -5.40 -19.83 -11.08
N GLU A 620 -6.70 -19.87 -11.40
CA GLU A 620 -7.27 -19.46 -12.68
C GLU A 620 -7.27 -17.93 -12.88
N LEU A 621 -7.26 -17.16 -11.79
CA LEU A 621 -7.20 -15.70 -11.79
C LEU A 621 -5.76 -15.16 -11.87
N SER A 622 -4.73 -16.02 -11.87
CA SER A 622 -3.32 -15.62 -11.70
C SER A 622 -2.46 -15.79 -12.96
N GLY A 623 -1.43 -14.95 -13.07
CA GLY A 623 -0.41 -15.01 -14.13
C GLY A 623 -1.00 -14.96 -15.55
N PRO A 624 -0.45 -15.74 -16.51
CA PRO A 624 -0.88 -15.74 -17.92
C PRO A 624 -2.33 -16.19 -18.20
N ARG A 625 -3.07 -16.64 -17.17
CA ARG A 625 -4.48 -17.03 -17.29
C ARG A 625 -5.45 -15.90 -16.93
N ALA A 626 -4.98 -14.92 -16.17
CA ALA A 626 -5.77 -13.76 -15.77
C ALA A 626 -6.36 -12.97 -16.94
N PRO A 627 -5.63 -12.66 -18.05
CA PRO A 627 -6.19 -11.92 -19.18
C PRO A 627 -7.39 -12.62 -19.81
N LYS A 628 -7.27 -13.93 -20.06
CA LYS A 628 -8.34 -14.74 -20.63
C LYS A 628 -9.63 -14.71 -19.80
N LEU A 629 -9.53 -14.71 -18.46
CA LEU A 629 -10.72 -14.59 -17.61
C LEU A 629 -11.36 -13.19 -17.72
N MET A 630 -10.56 -12.14 -17.84
CA MET A 630 -11.03 -10.76 -18.05
C MET A 630 -11.64 -10.54 -19.44
N ASP A 631 -11.20 -11.29 -20.46
CA ASP A 631 -11.85 -11.34 -21.79
C ASP A 631 -13.18 -12.12 -21.76
N GLU A 632 -13.29 -13.16 -20.91
CA GLU A 632 -14.47 -14.03 -20.80
C GLU A 632 -15.63 -13.44 -19.95
N ILE A 633 -15.33 -12.62 -18.94
CA ILE A 633 -16.32 -12.08 -17.99
C ILE A 633 -16.32 -10.55 -18.05
N PRO A 634 -17.48 -9.87 -18.25
CA PRO A 634 -17.54 -8.42 -18.28
C PRO A 634 -16.96 -7.78 -17.02
N MET A 635 -16.15 -6.75 -17.21
CA MET A 635 -15.48 -6.01 -16.13
C MET A 635 -16.43 -5.55 -15.01
N THR A 636 -17.65 -5.11 -15.35
CA THR A 636 -18.71 -4.73 -14.40
C THR A 636 -19.11 -5.91 -13.49
N ASP A 637 -19.20 -7.11 -14.05
CA ASP A 637 -19.58 -8.32 -13.31
C ASP A 637 -18.43 -8.81 -12.43
N ILE A 638 -17.17 -8.70 -12.90
CA ILE A 638 -15.99 -8.97 -12.07
C ILE A 638 -15.95 -8.00 -10.87
N LEU A 639 -16.09 -6.70 -11.11
CA LEU A 639 -16.07 -5.68 -10.04
C LEU A 639 -17.21 -5.87 -9.05
N TYR A 640 -18.42 -6.15 -9.54
CA TYR A 640 -19.55 -6.52 -8.69
C TYR A 640 -19.24 -7.75 -7.82
N SER A 641 -18.68 -8.80 -8.41
CA SER A 641 -18.31 -10.02 -7.67
C SER A 641 -17.30 -9.75 -6.56
N PHE A 642 -16.25 -8.96 -6.84
CA PHE A 642 -15.28 -8.55 -5.81
C PHE A 642 -15.90 -7.65 -4.73
N GLY A 643 -16.87 -6.79 -5.09
CA GLY A 643 -17.63 -5.99 -4.13
C GLY A 643 -18.59 -6.80 -3.24
N ARG A 644 -18.95 -8.02 -3.66
CA ARG A 644 -19.84 -8.95 -2.93
C ARG A 644 -19.08 -10.00 -2.11
N LEU A 645 -17.86 -10.35 -2.50
CA LEU A 645 -16.96 -11.25 -1.76
C LEU A 645 -16.27 -10.52 -0.61
N HIS A 646 -15.81 -11.28 0.40
CA HIS A 646 -14.98 -10.78 1.49
C HIS A 646 -13.50 -11.19 1.29
N PRO A 647 -12.53 -10.36 1.70
CA PRO A 647 -11.12 -10.78 1.79
C PRO A 647 -10.92 -11.59 3.07
N GLY A 648 -9.76 -12.23 3.24
CA GLY A 648 -9.39 -12.87 4.51
C GLY A 648 -8.92 -11.87 5.57
N VAL A 649 -9.00 -12.22 6.85
CA VAL A 649 -8.33 -11.48 7.96
C VAL A 649 -6.82 -11.77 7.95
N VAL A 650 -5.98 -10.78 8.27
CA VAL A 650 -4.53 -10.97 8.42
C VAL A 650 -4.22 -11.56 9.80
N CYS A 651 -4.35 -12.88 9.91
CA CYS A 651 -4.07 -13.65 11.12
C CYS A 651 -3.33 -14.97 10.82
N LEU A 652 -2.91 -15.70 11.86
CA LEU A 652 -2.48 -17.09 11.74
C LEU A 652 -3.58 -17.97 11.14
N HIS A 653 -3.18 -19.12 10.59
CA HIS A 653 -4.07 -20.12 9.97
C HIS A 653 -5.02 -19.54 8.92
N ASN A 654 -4.59 -18.52 8.18
CA ASN A 654 -5.38 -17.89 7.11
C ASN A 654 -4.58 -17.48 5.86
N PHE A 655 -3.34 -17.96 5.69
CA PHE A 655 -2.54 -17.73 4.48
C PHE A 655 -3.01 -18.65 3.33
N PRO A 656 -3.27 -18.14 2.11
CA PRO A 656 -3.92 -18.91 1.05
C PRO A 656 -3.07 -20.12 0.65
N ARG A 657 -3.68 -21.31 0.60
CA ARG A 657 -2.94 -22.57 0.37
C ARG A 657 -2.25 -22.58 -0.99
N PHE A 658 -2.92 -22.02 -2.01
CA PHE A 658 -2.34 -21.89 -3.34
C PHE A 658 -1.06 -21.04 -3.36
N LEU A 659 -0.91 -20.05 -2.47
CA LEU A 659 0.32 -19.24 -2.40
C LEU A 659 1.49 -19.97 -1.71
N GLN A 660 1.24 -21.08 -1.01
CA GLN A 660 2.29 -21.96 -0.48
C GLN A 660 2.80 -23.00 -1.52
N GLU A 661 2.14 -23.09 -2.68
CA GLU A 661 2.47 -23.96 -3.81
C GLU A 661 2.38 -23.15 -5.13
N TYR A 662 2.75 -21.87 -5.10
CA TYR A 662 2.54 -20.94 -6.21
C TYR A 662 3.41 -21.28 -7.42
N GLU A 663 2.78 -21.67 -8.53
CA GLU A 663 3.43 -21.78 -9.83
C GLU A 663 3.61 -20.37 -10.43
N ARG A 664 4.86 -19.90 -10.45
CA ARG A 664 5.24 -18.64 -11.09
C ARG A 664 5.12 -18.74 -12.62
N PRO A 665 5.00 -17.62 -13.36
CA PRO A 665 4.96 -17.64 -14.82
C PRO A 665 6.18 -18.28 -15.51
N ASP A 666 7.33 -18.35 -14.82
CA ASP A 666 8.54 -19.06 -15.29
C ASP A 666 8.55 -20.57 -14.96
N GLY A 667 7.41 -21.14 -14.55
CA GLY A 667 7.24 -22.56 -14.23
C GLY A 667 7.90 -23.00 -12.91
N LYS A 668 8.48 -22.07 -12.15
CA LYS A 668 9.09 -22.36 -10.84
C LYS A 668 8.04 -22.32 -9.74
N LEU A 669 8.02 -23.33 -8.89
CA LEU A 669 7.19 -23.35 -7.69
C LEU A 669 7.79 -22.47 -6.59
N GLN A 670 6.93 -21.80 -5.83
CA GLN A 670 7.30 -20.98 -4.69
C GLN A 670 6.34 -21.18 -3.50
N ASP A 671 6.88 -21.50 -2.31
CA ASP A 671 6.16 -21.29 -1.06
C ASP A 671 6.35 -19.83 -0.64
N LEU A 672 5.32 -19.01 -0.89
CA LEU A 672 5.38 -17.58 -0.61
C LEU A 672 5.41 -17.28 0.90
N ALA A 673 4.77 -18.11 1.73
CA ALA A 673 4.79 -17.95 3.18
C ALA A 673 6.18 -18.26 3.76
N ALA A 674 6.81 -19.35 3.32
CA ALA A 674 8.21 -19.63 3.69
C ALA A 674 9.18 -18.58 3.13
N THR A 675 8.93 -18.06 1.92
CA THR A 675 9.70 -16.95 1.36
C THR A 675 9.56 -15.68 2.19
N ASP A 676 8.35 -15.32 2.61
CA ASP A 676 8.07 -14.11 3.41
C ASP A 676 8.78 -14.15 4.78
N ILE A 677 8.73 -15.30 5.46
CA ILE A 677 9.46 -15.53 6.72
C ILE A 677 10.97 -15.39 6.50
N LEU A 678 11.53 -16.11 5.53
CA LEU A 678 12.98 -16.06 5.26
C LEU A 678 13.44 -14.66 4.85
N ARG A 679 12.72 -13.98 3.96
CA ARG A 679 13.07 -12.61 3.51
C ARG A 679 13.03 -11.62 4.66
N THR A 680 12.05 -11.72 5.55
CA THR A 680 11.95 -10.78 6.68
C THR A 680 13.16 -10.92 7.62
N ARG A 681 13.67 -12.15 7.82
CA ARG A 681 14.92 -12.41 8.53
C ARG A 681 16.16 -11.96 7.74
N GLU A 682 16.21 -12.24 6.43
CA GLU A 682 17.30 -11.88 5.51
C GLU A 682 17.50 -10.36 5.41
N LEU A 683 16.41 -9.60 5.39
CA LEU A 683 16.40 -8.13 5.40
C LEU A 683 16.76 -7.54 6.77
N GLY A 684 17.05 -8.37 7.78
CA GLY A 684 17.44 -7.91 9.12
C GLY A 684 16.34 -7.19 9.90
N VAL A 685 15.06 -7.42 9.57
CA VAL A 685 13.94 -6.90 10.36
C VAL A 685 13.89 -7.65 11.69
N PRO A 686 13.84 -6.96 12.85
CA PRO A 686 13.85 -7.63 14.16
C PRO A 686 12.71 -8.63 14.37
N ARG A 687 12.97 -9.69 15.16
CA ARG A 687 11.94 -10.63 15.65
C ARG A 687 10.89 -9.91 16.51
N TYR A 688 9.71 -10.49 16.67
CA TYR A 688 8.50 -9.82 17.14
C TYR A 688 8.65 -8.99 18.43
N ASN A 689 9.21 -9.57 19.49
CA ASN A 689 9.32 -8.87 20.78
C ASN A 689 10.31 -7.70 20.72
N GLU A 690 11.43 -7.85 20.01
CA GLU A 690 12.39 -6.77 19.83
C GLU A 690 11.83 -5.68 18.91
N PHE A 691 11.10 -6.05 17.86
CA PHE A 691 10.39 -5.12 17.00
C PHE A 691 9.40 -4.26 17.80
N ARG A 692 8.66 -4.87 18.74
CA ARG A 692 7.77 -4.15 19.66
C ARG A 692 8.53 -3.20 20.58
N ARG A 693 9.63 -3.63 21.22
CA ARG A 693 10.45 -2.74 22.06
C ARG A 693 10.94 -1.51 21.30
N LEU A 694 11.42 -1.72 20.07
CA LEU A 694 11.95 -0.67 19.21
C LEU A 694 10.86 0.28 18.68
N LEU A 695 9.61 -0.20 18.54
CA LEU A 695 8.41 0.62 18.26
C LEU A 695 7.73 1.18 19.52
N HIS A 696 8.42 1.14 20.67
CA HIS A 696 7.94 1.62 21.97
C HIS A 696 6.64 0.97 22.44
N LEU A 697 6.38 -0.28 22.04
CA LEU A 697 5.31 -1.13 22.54
C LEU A 697 5.78 -2.01 23.69
N LYS A 698 4.85 -2.41 24.57
CA LYS A 698 5.10 -3.47 25.55
C LYS A 698 5.33 -4.81 24.81
N PRO A 699 6.47 -5.51 24.97
CA PRO A 699 6.65 -6.87 24.44
C PRO A 699 5.72 -7.86 25.16
N ALA A 700 5.40 -8.98 24.53
CA ALA A 700 4.66 -10.06 25.18
C ALA A 700 5.58 -10.82 26.15
N ALA A 701 5.16 -11.01 27.40
CA ALA A 701 5.95 -11.72 28.41
C ALA A 701 5.80 -13.25 28.33
N SER A 702 4.73 -13.75 27.71
CA SER A 702 4.50 -15.17 27.45
C SER A 702 3.62 -15.38 26.21
N PHE A 703 3.54 -16.62 25.73
CA PHE A 703 2.75 -16.98 24.54
C PHE A 703 1.25 -16.73 24.75
N GLU A 704 0.80 -16.84 26.00
CA GLU A 704 -0.57 -16.57 26.44
C GLU A 704 -0.87 -15.06 26.60
N GLU A 705 0.16 -14.20 26.64
CA GLU A 705 -0.01 -12.74 26.49
C GLU A 705 0.02 -12.31 25.02
N LEU A 706 0.72 -13.04 24.15
CA LEU A 706 0.77 -12.77 22.71
C LEU A 706 -0.61 -12.92 22.04
N THR A 707 -1.37 -13.94 22.41
CA THR A 707 -2.63 -14.29 21.76
C THR A 707 -3.66 -14.85 22.75
N ASP A 708 -4.94 -14.55 22.52
CA ASP A 708 -6.06 -15.07 23.32
C ASP A 708 -6.55 -16.45 22.86
N ASN A 709 -5.96 -17.00 21.78
CA ASN A 709 -6.18 -18.37 21.35
C ASN A 709 -5.15 -19.34 21.99
N PRO A 710 -5.56 -20.19 22.95
CA PRO A 710 -4.63 -21.10 23.64
C PRO A 710 -4.02 -22.17 22.73
N GLU A 711 -4.69 -22.54 21.63
CA GLU A 711 -4.11 -23.46 20.65
C GLU A 711 -2.96 -22.80 19.89
N TRP A 712 -3.13 -21.56 19.46
CA TRP A 712 -2.07 -20.80 18.80
C TRP A 712 -0.89 -20.56 19.75
N ALA A 713 -1.15 -20.24 21.02
CA ALA A 713 -0.10 -20.07 22.03
C ALA A 713 0.78 -21.34 22.14
N GLU A 714 0.18 -22.53 22.28
CA GLU A 714 0.91 -23.80 22.36
C GLU A 714 1.59 -24.21 21.03
N GLN A 715 0.98 -23.91 19.87
CA GLN A 715 1.61 -24.12 18.57
C GLN A 715 2.85 -23.25 18.36
N ILE A 716 2.76 -21.94 18.64
CA ILE A 716 3.89 -21.01 18.55
C ILE A 716 4.99 -21.44 19.54
N LYS A 717 4.63 -21.73 20.79
CA LYS A 717 5.55 -22.24 21.82
C LYS A 717 6.29 -23.50 21.39
N ARG A 718 5.63 -24.45 20.72
CA ARG A 718 6.28 -25.63 20.13
C ARG A 718 7.23 -25.24 19.01
N VAL A 719 6.78 -24.47 18.02
CA VAL A 719 7.56 -24.12 16.81
C VAL A 719 8.80 -23.27 17.13
N TYR A 720 8.74 -22.45 18.19
CA TYR A 720 9.85 -21.61 18.66
C TYR A 720 10.56 -22.16 19.91
N GLU A 721 10.38 -23.46 20.22
CA GLU A 721 11.10 -24.19 21.26
C GLU A 721 10.99 -23.57 22.68
N GLY A 722 9.85 -22.91 22.95
CA GLY A 722 9.57 -22.24 24.22
C GLY A 722 10.18 -20.84 24.37
N ASP A 723 10.91 -20.33 23.37
CA ASP A 723 11.53 -19.00 23.40
C ASP A 723 10.70 -17.96 22.62
N ILE A 724 10.09 -17.04 23.36
CA ILE A 724 9.24 -15.98 22.81
C ILE A 724 10.04 -14.90 22.03
N GLU A 725 11.34 -14.76 22.28
CA GLU A 725 12.18 -13.79 21.56
C GLU A 725 12.52 -14.25 20.13
N ARG A 726 12.40 -15.55 19.84
CA ARG A 726 12.62 -16.12 18.49
C ARG A 726 11.42 -15.95 17.57
N VAL A 727 10.23 -15.61 18.08
CA VAL A 727 8.98 -15.50 17.29
C VAL A 727 9.17 -14.52 16.13
N ASP A 728 8.93 -14.99 14.89
CA ASP A 728 9.00 -14.13 13.71
C ASP A 728 7.98 -13.00 13.79
N VAL A 729 8.35 -11.80 13.33
CA VAL A 729 7.47 -10.63 13.37
C VAL A 729 6.15 -10.89 12.64
N THR A 730 6.16 -11.61 11.51
CA THR A 730 4.95 -12.01 10.78
C THR A 730 4.04 -12.94 11.59
N VAL A 731 4.61 -13.89 12.35
CA VAL A 731 3.85 -14.80 13.21
C VAL A 731 3.26 -14.05 14.40
N GLY A 732 4.07 -13.24 15.09
CA GLY A 732 3.60 -12.46 16.22
C GLY A 732 2.50 -11.47 15.83
N MET A 733 2.64 -10.76 14.69
CA MET A 733 1.58 -9.90 14.15
C MET A 733 0.32 -10.69 13.74
N GLY A 734 0.46 -11.90 13.21
CA GLY A 734 -0.69 -12.75 12.87
C GLY A 734 -1.40 -13.37 14.09
N ALA A 735 -0.71 -13.48 15.23
CA ALA A 735 -1.25 -14.01 16.48
C ALA A 735 -1.81 -12.91 17.41
N GLU A 736 -1.32 -11.67 17.25
CA GLU A 736 -1.65 -10.52 18.11
C GLU A 736 -3.15 -10.23 18.13
N ARG A 737 -3.69 -10.02 19.34
CA ARG A 737 -5.09 -9.62 19.53
C ARG A 737 -5.38 -8.30 18.81
N LEU A 738 -6.24 -8.37 17.79
CA LEU A 738 -6.63 -7.21 16.98
C LEU A 738 -7.47 -6.20 17.80
N PRO A 739 -7.19 -4.89 17.70
CA PRO A 739 -8.11 -3.86 18.19
C PRO A 739 -9.46 -3.93 17.45
N LYS A 740 -10.55 -3.51 18.10
CA LYS A 740 -11.89 -3.66 17.53
C LYS A 740 -12.02 -2.90 16.20
N GLY A 741 -12.33 -3.63 15.13
CA GLY A 741 -12.53 -3.07 13.78
C GLY A 741 -11.29 -3.06 12.89
N PHE A 742 -10.18 -3.68 13.32
CA PHE A 742 -8.96 -3.86 12.53
C PHE A 742 -8.97 -5.17 11.74
N ALA A 743 -8.36 -5.15 10.55
CA ALA A 743 -8.04 -6.34 9.76
C ALA A 743 -6.60 -6.86 9.95
N PHE A 744 -5.76 -6.14 10.70
CA PHE A 744 -4.33 -6.43 10.97
C PHE A 744 -3.88 -5.84 12.32
N SER A 745 -2.69 -6.21 12.80
CA SER A 745 -2.28 -5.96 14.19
C SER A 745 -1.92 -4.51 14.56
N ASP A 746 -1.94 -4.21 15.86
CA ASP A 746 -1.48 -2.92 16.38
C ASP A 746 0.03 -2.71 16.18
N THR A 747 0.85 -3.76 16.27
CA THR A 747 2.27 -3.71 15.91
C THR A 747 2.47 -3.22 14.47
N ALA A 748 1.75 -3.78 13.51
CA ALA A 748 1.78 -3.31 12.11
C ALA A 748 1.29 -1.86 12.00
N PHE A 749 0.21 -1.53 12.72
CA PHE A 749 -0.35 -0.18 12.73
C PHE A 749 0.65 0.91 13.20
N ARG A 750 1.59 0.63 14.11
CA ARG A 750 2.60 1.63 14.52
C ARG A 750 3.48 2.10 13.36
N ILE A 751 3.87 1.20 12.46
CA ILE A 751 4.57 1.57 11.22
C ILE A 751 3.65 2.41 10.31
N PHE A 752 2.37 2.09 10.20
CA PHE A 752 1.41 2.88 9.42
C PHE A 752 1.24 4.30 9.98
N VAL A 753 1.14 4.48 11.30
CA VAL A 753 1.00 5.78 11.97
C VAL A 753 2.14 6.75 11.58
N LEU A 754 3.36 6.24 11.56
CA LEU A 754 4.52 6.99 11.13
C LEU A 754 4.53 7.17 9.61
N MET A 755 4.58 6.07 8.85
CA MET A 755 4.91 6.08 7.43
C MET A 755 3.77 6.62 6.55
N ALA A 756 2.50 6.35 6.87
CA ALA A 756 1.38 6.86 6.06
C ALA A 756 1.27 8.39 6.13
N SER A 757 1.54 9.01 7.29
CA SER A 757 1.65 10.47 7.37
C SER A 757 2.91 10.98 6.66
N ARG A 758 4.05 10.29 6.83
CA ARG A 758 5.33 10.64 6.20
C ARG A 758 5.27 10.68 4.67
N ARG A 759 4.57 9.75 4.02
CA ARG A 759 4.36 9.73 2.55
C ARG A 759 3.71 11.02 2.03
N LEU A 760 2.81 11.62 2.81
CA LEU A 760 2.20 12.91 2.47
C LEU A 760 3.08 14.08 2.90
N ASN A 761 3.59 14.08 4.14
CA ASN A 761 4.39 15.18 4.70
C ASN A 761 5.70 15.46 3.94
N SER A 762 6.31 14.43 3.33
CA SER A 762 7.62 14.54 2.66
C SER A 762 7.54 14.86 1.18
N ASP A 763 6.37 14.80 0.55
CA ASP A 763 6.21 14.96 -0.89
C ASP A 763 5.70 16.38 -1.18
N ARG A 764 6.45 17.17 -1.96
CA ARG A 764 6.05 18.58 -2.21
C ARG A 764 4.72 18.67 -2.95
N PHE A 765 4.41 17.69 -3.80
CA PHE A 765 3.15 17.66 -4.54
C PHE A 765 1.93 17.33 -3.68
N PHE A 766 2.10 16.88 -2.42
CA PHE A 766 1.01 16.84 -1.42
C PHE A 766 1.10 17.95 -0.38
N THR A 767 2.12 18.81 -0.44
CA THR A 767 2.37 19.87 0.54
C THR A 767 2.54 21.21 -0.17
N ALA A 768 3.76 21.72 -0.34
CA ALA A 768 4.01 23.07 -0.86
C ALA A 768 3.43 23.32 -2.28
N ASP A 769 3.41 22.29 -3.13
CA ASP A 769 2.95 22.36 -4.53
C ASP A 769 1.54 21.80 -4.73
N PHE A 770 0.83 21.41 -3.66
CA PHE A 770 -0.57 20.99 -3.72
C PHE A 770 -1.50 22.22 -3.87
N THR A 771 -1.41 22.86 -5.04
CA THR A 771 -2.05 24.16 -5.33
C THR A 771 -2.64 24.21 -6.75
N PRO A 772 -3.66 25.06 -7.01
CA PRO A 772 -4.19 25.28 -8.36
C PRO A 772 -3.15 25.74 -9.40
N LEU A 773 -2.04 26.35 -8.99
CA LEU A 773 -0.97 26.75 -9.92
C LEU A 773 -0.26 25.54 -10.56
N VAL A 774 -0.14 24.45 -9.81
CA VAL A 774 0.54 23.21 -10.23
C VAL A 774 -0.46 22.19 -10.78
N TYR A 775 -1.63 22.08 -10.13
CA TYR A 775 -2.66 21.08 -10.44
C TYR A 775 -3.76 21.57 -11.40
N THR A 776 -3.88 22.87 -11.67
CA THR A 776 -5.09 23.58 -12.16
C THR A 776 -6.25 23.58 -11.16
N GLU A 777 -7.10 24.61 -11.23
CA GLU A 777 -8.39 24.63 -10.48
C GLU A 777 -9.21 23.37 -10.78
N THR A 778 -9.33 23.01 -12.06
CA THR A 778 -9.98 21.77 -12.52
C THR A 778 -9.40 20.50 -11.89
N GLY A 779 -8.09 20.46 -11.67
CA GLY A 779 -7.43 19.32 -11.03
C GLY A 779 -7.74 19.23 -9.54
N MET A 780 -7.75 20.37 -8.83
CA MET A 780 -8.15 20.45 -7.43
C MET A 780 -9.62 20.05 -7.25
N ASP A 781 -10.52 20.65 -8.05
CA ASP A 781 -11.95 20.31 -8.10
C ASP A 781 -12.17 18.80 -8.34
N TRP A 782 -11.37 18.18 -9.21
CA TRP A 782 -11.44 16.75 -9.50
C TRP A 782 -10.99 15.89 -8.32
N ILE A 783 -9.93 16.27 -7.61
CA ILE A 783 -9.48 15.55 -6.41
C ILE A 783 -10.54 15.68 -5.31
N ASP A 784 -11.07 16.88 -5.06
CA ASP A 784 -12.02 17.13 -3.97
C ASP A 784 -13.38 16.47 -4.22
N SER A 785 -13.90 16.55 -5.46
CA SER A 785 -15.23 16.06 -5.82
C SER A 785 -15.33 14.54 -6.05
N ASN A 786 -14.22 13.78 -5.96
CA ASN A 786 -14.20 12.36 -6.28
C ASN A 786 -13.70 11.46 -5.14
N ASP A 787 -14.19 10.23 -5.18
CA ASP A 787 -13.93 9.12 -4.27
C ASP A 787 -13.92 7.82 -5.10
N MET A 788 -13.59 6.67 -4.50
CA MET A 788 -13.53 5.40 -5.23
C MET A 788 -14.88 5.01 -5.83
N ARG A 789 -15.98 5.39 -5.18
CA ARG A 789 -17.34 5.14 -5.68
C ARG A 789 -17.64 6.01 -6.92
N SER A 790 -17.25 7.27 -6.96
CA SER A 790 -17.46 8.14 -8.12
C SER A 790 -16.62 7.68 -9.31
N VAL A 791 -15.37 7.26 -9.08
CA VAL A 791 -14.50 6.63 -10.08
C VAL A 791 -15.15 5.37 -10.66
N LEU A 792 -15.55 4.42 -9.80
CA LEU A 792 -16.22 3.19 -10.23
C LEU A 792 -17.51 3.47 -11.01
N LEU A 793 -18.38 4.36 -10.51
CA LEU A 793 -19.68 4.65 -11.14
C LEU A 793 -19.59 5.50 -12.41
N ARG A 794 -18.46 6.18 -12.65
CA ARG A 794 -18.18 6.89 -13.90
C ARG A 794 -17.81 5.92 -15.02
N HIS A 795 -16.99 4.93 -14.73
CA HIS A 795 -16.50 3.96 -15.73
C HIS A 795 -17.42 2.74 -15.87
N TYR A 796 -18.11 2.34 -14.79
CA TYR A 796 -18.96 1.13 -14.71
C TYR A 796 -20.33 1.46 -14.09
N PRO A 797 -21.19 2.24 -14.78
CA PRO A 797 -22.47 2.70 -14.24
C PRO A 797 -23.48 1.57 -13.94
N GLY A 798 -23.24 0.33 -14.40
CA GLY A 798 -24.02 -0.85 -14.01
C GLY A 798 -23.95 -1.16 -12.50
N LEU A 799 -22.89 -0.72 -11.81
CA LEU A 799 -22.72 -0.93 -10.37
C LEU A 799 -23.65 -0.08 -9.49
N ARG A 800 -24.43 0.85 -10.06
CA ARG A 800 -25.28 1.80 -9.31
C ARG A 800 -26.29 1.12 -8.37
N ALA A 801 -26.83 -0.03 -8.74
CA ALA A 801 -27.77 -0.77 -7.89
C ALA A 801 -27.06 -1.36 -6.66
N ALA A 802 -25.98 -2.10 -6.87
CA ALA A 802 -25.17 -2.72 -5.82
C ALA A 802 -24.60 -1.69 -4.82
N MET A 803 -24.18 -0.52 -5.33
CA MET A 803 -23.61 0.58 -4.52
C MET A 803 -24.67 1.55 -3.96
N ARG A 804 -25.97 1.25 -4.08
CA ARG A 804 -27.05 2.10 -3.52
C ARG A 804 -26.98 2.14 -2.00
N GLY A 805 -26.71 3.33 -1.44
CA GLY A 805 -26.59 3.52 0.01
C GLY A 805 -25.24 3.14 0.62
N ILE A 806 -24.29 2.65 -0.19
CA ILE A 806 -22.92 2.37 0.25
C ILE A 806 -22.15 3.68 0.39
N GLY A 807 -21.52 3.88 1.56
CA GLY A 807 -20.81 5.11 1.90
C GLY A 807 -19.36 5.09 1.45
N ASN A 808 -18.72 3.91 1.50
CA ASN A 808 -17.32 3.70 1.15
C ASN A 808 -17.22 2.49 0.20
N ALA A 809 -16.52 2.64 -0.93
CA ALA A 809 -16.50 1.59 -1.96
C ALA A 809 -15.88 0.25 -1.51
N PHE A 810 -15.14 0.23 -0.40
CA PHE A 810 -14.54 -0.98 0.18
C PHE A 810 -15.45 -1.71 1.20
N GLU A 811 -16.64 -1.18 1.51
CA GLU A 811 -17.68 -1.88 2.28
C GLU A 811 -18.35 -2.98 1.42
N PRO A 812 -18.92 -4.05 2.01
CA PRO A 812 -19.69 -5.06 1.26
C PRO A 812 -20.86 -4.45 0.48
N TRP A 813 -20.97 -4.75 -0.81
CA TRP A 813 -22.02 -4.21 -1.67
C TRP A 813 -23.34 -5.01 -1.56
N ASN A 814 -24.45 -4.32 -1.86
CA ASN A 814 -25.77 -4.95 -1.88
C ASN A 814 -25.92 -5.92 -3.06
N SER A 815 -26.83 -6.88 -2.93
CA SER A 815 -27.28 -7.66 -4.08
C SER A 815 -27.97 -6.73 -5.09
N ALA A 816 -27.73 -6.94 -6.38
CA ALA A 816 -28.47 -6.24 -7.43
C ALA A 816 -29.98 -6.49 -7.38
N SER A 817 -30.42 -7.59 -6.76
CA SER A 817 -31.83 -7.97 -6.61
C SER A 817 -32.50 -7.49 -5.31
N ALA A 818 -31.86 -6.62 -4.51
CA ALA A 818 -32.31 -6.20 -3.17
C ALA A 818 -32.73 -4.71 -3.06
#